data_AF-A0AA88X5E4-F1
#
_entry.id   AF-A0AA88X5E4-F1
#
_cell.length_a   1.000
_cell.length_b   1.000
_cell.length_c   1.000
_cell.angle_alpha   90.00
_cell.angle_beta   90.00
_cell.angle_gamma   90.00
#
_symmetry.space_group_name_H-M   'P 1'
#
loop_
_entity.id
_entity.type
_entity.pdbx_description
1 polymer ?
#
loop_
_entity_poly.entity_id
_entity_poly.type
_entity_poly.pdbx_seq_one_letter_code
_entity_poly.pdbx_strand_id
1 'polypeptide(L)'
;MTKTMNPKSQECEDMKNQVELKLIFPNSIITLLSLLLLTFLLSTTLSSSIPDIKDQQEREEPYVGVNVGTDVSNFLSPADLVAFLQLQKITHVRLFDADGEILNALKKTKIRVIISVPNNQLLAIGASNATAATWIGRNVAAHYPETLIIAVAVGDEVLTTVPSSAPLLLPAIESLYSALVASNLHNQIKISTPHAASLILDPFPPSQAYFNQTLVPVIQDLLRFLSRTQSPLMMNLYPYYVFMQNKGVVPLDNSLFKPLTPSKEMVDPNTLLHYTNVFDAMIDSVYFSMKNLNISDVLVLVTESGWPSRGDSKEPYATVDNADTYNSNLIKHVFDRSGTPFHPEITSSVYLYELFNEDLRSSPVSEANWGLFYGNSTPVYLLHVSGSGTFLANDTTNQTYCIAMDGVDGKTLQTALDWACGPGRANCSEIQPGESCYQPNNVKNHASYAFDSYYQKEGRSGGSCDFKGVAMITTTDPSHGSCVFAGSKKVSNKSSTAVNATHASGAGTARFINIRGTRNMACDICGTRASASFIPSLDDDDEELDSSVGSVFFPLKRCTSGVKRKSSEDQGLADEDFLDSGGFRGMKSASKAVVVEDESPSGADLRTLKTSESTVDLTDDFLDSGGFRGIKSRNKAVVISDEVCPAADIGTLKILSYNVWFREDLELQKRMEALGDLIQLHSPDLICFQEVTPNIYNIFEKSRWWNVYECSVSSKKAFTRPYFCMQLSKMPVKSFSCKPFSNSVMGRELCVTEVQVQDQMPLVVATSHLESPCPGPPKWDQMYSKERVAQAKEAVNFLKTNPNVIFCGDMNWDDKLDGQFPFPDGWTDAWAQLRPGDSGWTYDTKSNEMLSGNRTLQKRLDRFICSLRDFKINGIDMIGKEAIPGLSYCKEKKTKKEVKNLILPVLPSDHYGLLLTICAQQH
;
A
#
# COMPACT_ATOMS: atom_id res chain seq x y z
N MET A 1 -55.80 -26.32 -12.26
CA MET A 1 -56.50 -25.91 -13.51
C MET A 1 -55.63 -24.89 -14.24
N THR A 2 -55.65 -24.91 -15.56
CA THR A 2 -55.06 -23.92 -16.49
C THR A 2 -55.97 -22.69 -16.64
N LYS A 3 -55.55 -21.49 -17.08
CA LYS A 3 -54.22 -20.81 -17.10
C LYS A 3 -54.44 -19.35 -17.57
N THR A 4 -53.61 -18.39 -17.12
CA THR A 4 -53.18 -17.15 -17.84
C THR A 4 -54.15 -16.01 -18.29
N MET A 5 -53.57 -14.80 -18.31
CA MET A 5 -53.62 -13.75 -19.37
C MET A 5 -54.64 -12.58 -19.37
N ASN A 6 -54.10 -11.39 -19.07
CA ASN A 6 -54.12 -10.17 -19.94
C ASN A 6 -53.28 -10.46 -21.23
N PRO A 7 -53.30 -9.76 -22.40
CA PRO A 7 -53.70 -8.35 -22.64
C PRO A 7 -54.34 -8.03 -24.03
N LYS A 8 -54.38 -6.76 -24.43
CA LYS A 8 -54.18 -6.23 -25.82
C LYS A 8 -54.02 -4.69 -25.81
N SER A 9 -52.85 -4.16 -26.19
CA SER A 9 -52.48 -3.50 -27.49
C SER A 9 -53.10 -2.09 -27.69
N GLN A 10 -52.38 -0.98 -27.95
CA GLN A 10 -51.25 -0.71 -28.90
C GLN A 10 -51.77 -0.78 -30.36
N GLU A 11 -51.50 0.14 -31.32
CA GLU A 11 -50.28 0.93 -31.63
C GLU A 11 -50.59 2.08 -32.66
N CYS A 12 -49.74 3.13 -32.79
CA CYS A 12 -49.47 4.01 -33.99
C CYS A 12 -50.63 4.67 -34.83
N GLU A 13 -50.47 5.68 -35.72
CA GLU A 13 -49.39 6.65 -36.06
C GLU A 13 -49.95 7.88 -36.85
N ASP A 14 -49.16 8.96 -36.89
CA ASP A 14 -48.98 10.02 -37.92
C ASP A 14 -50.09 10.71 -38.77
N MET A 15 -50.04 12.06 -38.68
CA MET A 15 -50.08 13.07 -39.76
C MET A 15 -50.89 12.86 -41.07
N LYS A 16 -51.86 13.77 -41.32
CA LYS A 16 -51.75 14.80 -42.39
C LYS A 16 -52.81 15.92 -42.33
N ASN A 17 -52.41 17.11 -42.81
CA ASN A 17 -53.23 18.33 -42.91
C ASN A 17 -54.11 18.36 -44.17
N GLN A 18 -55.23 19.13 -44.12
CA GLN A 18 -55.86 19.96 -45.19
C GLN A 18 -57.24 20.47 -44.67
N VAL A 19 -57.85 21.61 -45.05
CA VAL A 19 -57.49 22.72 -45.99
C VAL A 19 -58.29 24.03 -45.70
N GLU A 20 -57.73 25.20 -46.08
CA GLU A 20 -58.36 26.53 -46.39
C GLU A 20 -59.30 27.29 -45.40
N LEU A 21 -59.55 28.63 -45.51
CA LEU A 21 -58.73 29.83 -45.88
C LEU A 21 -59.54 31.14 -45.64
N LYS A 22 -58.87 32.32 -45.60
CA LYS A 22 -59.38 33.72 -45.78
C LYS A 22 -60.19 34.38 -44.62
N LEU A 23 -60.19 35.71 -44.39
CA LEU A 23 -59.33 36.87 -44.77
C LEU A 23 -59.64 38.14 -43.92
N ILE A 24 -58.68 39.08 -43.82
CA ILE A 24 -58.79 40.56 -43.56
C ILE A 24 -58.93 41.08 -42.09
N PHE A 25 -58.27 42.23 -41.84
CA PHE A 25 -58.08 42.98 -40.57
C PHE A 25 -59.13 44.11 -40.36
N PRO A 26 -59.19 44.73 -39.16
CA PRO A 26 -58.46 46.00 -38.94
C PRO A 26 -57.77 46.19 -37.56
N ASN A 27 -57.00 47.29 -37.41
CA ASN A 27 -56.55 47.95 -36.15
C ASN A 27 -55.36 47.36 -35.33
N SER A 28 -54.26 46.99 -36.00
CA SER A 28 -53.02 46.44 -35.42
C SER A 28 -52.10 47.40 -34.64
N ILE A 29 -52.61 48.46 -33.99
CA ILE A 29 -51.78 49.43 -33.22
C ILE A 29 -52.15 49.46 -31.73
N ILE A 30 -53.44 49.56 -31.40
CA ILE A 30 -53.91 49.60 -30.00
C ILE A 30 -53.62 48.27 -29.30
N THR A 31 -53.83 47.14 -30.00
CA THR A 31 -53.52 45.80 -29.50
C THR A 31 -52.02 45.61 -29.23
N LEU A 32 -51.14 46.16 -30.08
CA LEU A 32 -49.70 46.10 -29.90
C LEU A 32 -49.25 46.90 -28.68
N LEU A 33 -49.81 48.11 -28.49
CA LEU A 33 -49.56 48.93 -27.30
C LEU A 33 -50.10 48.29 -26.02
N SER A 34 -51.29 47.67 -26.03
CA SER A 34 -51.79 46.95 -24.85
C SER A 34 -50.97 45.70 -24.52
N LEU A 35 -50.45 45.00 -25.53
CA LEU A 35 -49.59 43.83 -25.31
C LEU A 35 -48.21 44.24 -24.77
N LEU A 36 -47.63 45.33 -25.28
CA LEU A 36 -46.40 45.93 -24.75
C LEU A 36 -46.56 46.46 -23.32
N LEU A 37 -47.71 47.06 -22.98
CA LEU A 37 -47.97 47.49 -21.60
C LEU A 37 -48.15 46.29 -20.66
N LEU A 38 -48.76 45.21 -21.12
CA LEU A 38 -48.95 43.98 -20.34
C LEU A 38 -47.61 43.25 -20.10
N THR A 39 -46.72 43.17 -21.09
CA THR A 39 -45.38 42.60 -20.89
C THR A 39 -44.51 43.50 -20.02
N PHE A 40 -44.63 44.83 -20.13
CA PHE A 40 -43.91 45.75 -19.24
C PHE A 40 -44.39 45.65 -17.78
N LEU A 41 -45.70 45.55 -17.54
CA LEU A 41 -46.26 45.37 -16.20
C LEU A 41 -45.88 44.01 -15.58
N LEU A 42 -45.90 42.91 -16.35
CA LEU A 42 -45.40 41.61 -15.88
C LEU A 42 -43.89 41.65 -15.57
N SER A 43 -43.09 42.40 -16.35
CA SER A 43 -41.65 42.53 -16.08
C SER A 43 -41.35 43.28 -14.78
N THR A 44 -42.22 44.20 -14.36
CA THR A 44 -42.07 44.97 -13.11
C THR A 44 -42.53 44.25 -11.83
N THR A 45 -43.10 43.04 -11.93
CA THR A 45 -43.51 42.25 -10.75
C THR A 45 -42.72 40.95 -10.56
N LEU A 46 -41.69 40.69 -11.38
CA LEU A 46 -40.72 39.60 -11.18
C LEU A 46 -39.34 40.10 -10.69
N SER A 47 -39.33 41.16 -9.88
CA SER A 47 -38.12 41.73 -9.27
C SER A 47 -37.80 41.11 -7.89
N SER A 48 -37.75 39.79 -7.81
CA SER A 48 -37.28 39.05 -6.62
C SER A 48 -36.62 37.73 -7.01
N SER A 49 -35.41 37.49 -6.51
CA SER A 49 -34.64 36.24 -6.67
C SER A 49 -34.46 35.72 -8.11
N ILE A 50 -33.79 36.52 -8.94
CA ILE A 50 -32.85 35.98 -9.94
C ILE A 50 -31.46 36.04 -9.28
N PRO A 51 -30.77 34.91 -9.02
CA PRO A 51 -29.35 34.93 -8.63
C PRO A 51 -28.52 35.57 -9.74
N ASP A 52 -27.50 36.36 -9.39
CA ASP A 52 -26.61 36.98 -10.39
C ASP A 52 -26.02 35.88 -11.29
N ILE A 53 -25.98 36.10 -12.60
CA ILE A 53 -25.51 35.10 -13.58
C ILE A 53 -24.04 34.74 -13.29
N LYS A 54 -23.28 35.65 -12.69
CA LYS A 54 -21.93 35.38 -12.17
C LYS A 54 -21.89 34.32 -11.07
N ASP A 55 -22.90 34.27 -10.21
CA ASP A 55 -23.00 33.37 -9.04
C ASP A 55 -23.33 31.92 -9.46
N GLN A 56 -23.82 31.73 -10.69
CA GLN A 56 -23.85 30.40 -11.33
C GLN A 56 -22.53 30.06 -12.02
N GLN A 57 -21.91 31.02 -12.70
CA GLN A 57 -20.64 30.81 -13.42
C GLN A 57 -19.43 30.56 -12.51
N GLU A 58 -19.47 31.03 -11.25
CA GLU A 58 -18.51 30.66 -10.19
C GLU A 58 -18.52 29.16 -9.80
N ARG A 59 -19.50 28.36 -10.24
CA ARG A 59 -19.63 26.94 -9.82
C ARG A 59 -19.01 25.93 -10.79
N GLU A 60 -18.48 26.38 -11.92
CA GLU A 60 -17.85 25.51 -12.93
C GLU A 60 -16.32 25.73 -13.04
N GLU A 61 -15.75 26.66 -12.28
CA GLU A 61 -14.31 26.89 -12.28
C GLU A 61 -13.57 25.88 -11.39
N PRO A 62 -12.46 25.27 -11.86
CA PRO A 62 -11.69 24.31 -11.07
C PRO A 62 -11.02 25.02 -9.89
N TYR A 63 -11.04 24.35 -8.73
CA TYR A 63 -10.51 24.91 -7.50
C TYR A 63 -9.54 23.95 -6.79
N VAL A 64 -8.69 24.55 -5.95
CA VAL A 64 -7.90 23.82 -4.95
C VAL A 64 -8.51 24.06 -3.56
N GLY A 65 -8.71 22.99 -2.81
CA GLY A 65 -9.04 22.99 -1.38
C GLY A 65 -7.96 22.30 -0.56
N VAL A 66 -8.21 22.14 0.74
CA VAL A 66 -7.34 21.37 1.66
C VAL A 66 -8.17 20.42 2.50
N ASN A 67 -7.61 19.25 2.82
CA ASN A 67 -8.10 18.41 3.91
C ASN A 67 -7.63 18.99 5.25
N VAL A 68 -8.48 18.92 6.27
CA VAL A 68 -8.17 19.34 7.63
C VAL A 68 -8.26 18.09 8.52
N GLY A 69 -7.12 17.42 8.72
CA GLY A 69 -6.94 16.44 9.78
C GLY A 69 -7.04 17.06 11.17
N THR A 70 -7.21 16.21 12.18
CA THR A 70 -7.42 16.57 13.59
C THR A 70 -6.53 15.80 14.57
N ASP A 71 -5.73 14.83 14.11
CA ASP A 71 -4.76 14.07 14.91
C ASP A 71 -3.48 14.90 15.19
N VAL A 72 -3.68 16.13 15.67
CA VAL A 72 -2.65 17.14 15.95
C VAL A 72 -2.64 17.49 17.44
N SER A 73 -1.50 17.33 18.11
CA SER A 73 -1.34 17.51 19.56
C SER A 73 -1.62 18.92 20.07
N ASN A 74 -1.47 19.92 19.21
CA ASN A 74 -1.67 21.34 19.48
C ASN A 74 -2.57 21.97 18.40
N PHE A 75 -3.71 21.34 18.10
CA PHE A 75 -4.68 21.84 17.12
C PHE A 75 -5.20 23.25 17.47
N LEU A 76 -5.49 24.06 16.44
CA LEU A 76 -6.02 25.41 16.60
C LEU A 76 -7.44 25.41 17.21
N SER A 77 -7.82 26.51 17.88
CA SER A 77 -9.24 26.71 18.18
C SER A 77 -10.04 26.86 16.87
N PRO A 78 -11.33 26.47 16.83
CA PRO A 78 -12.16 26.63 15.62
C PRO A 78 -12.18 28.06 15.06
N ALA A 79 -12.07 29.08 15.92
CA ALA A 79 -12.00 30.48 15.50
C ALA A 79 -10.64 30.85 14.89
N ASP A 80 -9.54 30.39 15.49
CA ASP A 80 -8.18 30.63 14.99
C ASP A 80 -7.93 29.87 13.67
N LEU A 81 -8.45 28.65 13.56
CA LEU A 81 -8.47 27.85 12.33
C LEU A 81 -9.15 28.62 11.19
N VAL A 82 -10.34 29.17 11.43
CA VAL A 82 -11.07 29.96 10.44
C VAL A 82 -10.33 31.24 10.06
N ALA A 83 -9.76 31.96 11.04
CA ALA A 83 -8.95 33.14 10.78
C ALA A 83 -7.70 32.80 9.95
N PHE A 84 -7.06 31.65 10.21
CA PHE A 84 -5.92 31.14 9.46
C PHE A 84 -6.30 30.75 8.03
N LEU A 85 -7.38 30.00 7.83
CA LEU A 85 -7.90 29.65 6.50
C LEU A 85 -8.18 30.91 5.66
N GLN A 86 -8.80 31.93 6.26
CA GLN A 86 -9.06 33.21 5.59
C GLN A 86 -7.77 34.00 5.29
N LEU A 87 -6.79 33.99 6.19
CA LEU A 87 -5.47 34.62 5.98
C LEU A 87 -4.71 33.98 4.81
N GLN A 88 -4.73 32.65 4.73
CA GLN A 88 -4.17 31.85 3.63
C GLN A 88 -5.02 31.88 2.35
N LYS A 89 -6.21 32.50 2.41
CA LYS A 89 -7.21 32.61 1.32
C LYS A 89 -7.66 31.25 0.78
N ILE A 90 -7.74 30.25 1.66
CA ILE A 90 -8.27 28.93 1.36
C ILE A 90 -9.80 29.05 1.28
N THR A 91 -10.38 28.73 0.12
CA THR A 91 -11.82 28.88 -0.13
C THR A 91 -12.60 27.57 -0.02
N HIS A 92 -11.92 26.42 -0.02
CA HIS A 92 -12.52 25.09 0.04
C HIS A 92 -11.79 24.23 1.08
N VAL A 93 -12.54 23.57 1.97
CA VAL A 93 -11.99 22.64 2.98
C VAL A 93 -12.77 21.33 3.03
N ARG A 94 -12.11 20.23 3.36
CA ARG A 94 -12.74 18.95 3.72
C ARG A 94 -12.46 18.61 5.18
N LEU A 95 -13.50 18.22 5.91
CA LEU A 95 -13.45 17.71 7.28
C LEU A 95 -13.72 16.20 7.24
N PHE A 96 -13.01 15.42 8.07
CA PHE A 96 -13.20 13.96 8.19
C PHE A 96 -14.40 13.54 9.04
N ASP A 97 -15.07 14.50 9.69
CA ASP A 97 -16.34 14.31 10.36
C ASP A 97 -17.31 15.48 10.09
N ALA A 98 -18.19 15.77 11.04
CA ALA A 98 -19.07 16.93 11.04
C ALA A 98 -19.00 17.67 12.39
N ASP A 99 -17.80 18.04 12.84
CA ASP A 99 -17.61 18.79 14.09
C ASP A 99 -18.46 20.07 14.14
N GLY A 100 -19.24 20.19 15.22
CA GLY A 100 -20.21 21.26 15.39
C GLY A 100 -19.60 22.61 15.75
N GLU A 101 -18.38 22.66 16.29
CA GLU A 101 -17.71 23.91 16.65
C GLU A 101 -17.03 24.53 15.43
N ILE A 102 -16.32 23.73 14.63
CA ILE A 102 -15.75 24.13 13.33
C ILE A 102 -16.87 24.55 12.37
N LEU A 103 -17.96 23.78 12.26
CA LEU A 103 -19.11 24.15 11.41
C LEU A 103 -19.89 25.38 11.92
N ASN A 104 -19.73 25.79 13.19
CA ASN A 104 -20.24 27.07 13.69
C ASN A 104 -19.25 28.22 13.48
N ALA A 105 -17.94 27.99 13.60
CA ALA A 105 -16.91 28.98 13.31
C ALA A 105 -16.87 29.36 11.82
N LEU A 106 -17.14 28.41 10.92
CA LEU A 106 -17.21 28.63 9.47
C LEU A 106 -18.38 29.51 9.00
N LYS A 107 -19.31 29.92 9.89
CA LYS A 107 -20.49 30.72 9.53
C LYS A 107 -20.12 32.07 8.91
N LYS A 108 -20.71 32.36 7.75
CA LYS A 108 -20.57 33.60 6.97
C LYS A 108 -19.14 33.91 6.47
N THR A 109 -18.21 32.96 6.61
CA THR A 109 -16.82 33.08 6.14
C THR A 109 -16.67 33.04 4.63
N LYS A 110 -17.69 32.54 3.92
CA LYS A 110 -17.69 32.11 2.50
C LYS A 110 -16.79 30.92 2.16
N ILE A 111 -16.12 30.30 3.13
CA ILE A 111 -15.41 29.04 2.93
C ILE A 111 -16.44 27.94 2.65
N ARG A 112 -16.25 27.21 1.56
CA ARG A 112 -17.09 26.08 1.14
C ARG A 112 -16.54 24.80 1.76
N VAL A 113 -17.38 23.96 2.34
CA VAL A 113 -16.96 22.77 3.11
C VAL A 113 -17.56 21.47 2.59
N ILE A 114 -16.74 20.44 2.49
CA ILE A 114 -17.16 19.04 2.45
C ILE A 114 -17.08 18.50 3.88
N ILE A 115 -18.19 17.96 4.38
CA ILE A 115 -18.20 17.21 5.65
C ILE A 115 -18.22 15.71 5.35
N SER A 116 -17.62 14.91 6.21
CA SER A 116 -17.59 13.45 6.02
C SER A 116 -18.44 12.73 7.07
N VAL A 117 -18.95 11.56 6.72
CA VAL A 117 -19.63 10.62 7.62
C VAL A 117 -18.57 9.61 8.09
N PRO A 118 -18.13 9.61 9.36
CA PRO A 118 -17.10 8.68 9.81
C PRO A 118 -17.51 7.21 9.62
N ASN A 119 -16.55 6.36 9.26
CA ASN A 119 -16.80 4.95 8.90
C ASN A 119 -17.56 4.15 9.98
N ASN A 120 -17.38 4.49 11.26
CA ASN A 120 -18.09 3.85 12.37
C ASN A 120 -19.59 4.23 12.48
N GLN A 121 -20.06 5.27 11.78
CA GLN A 121 -21.47 5.69 11.75
C GLN A 121 -22.26 5.03 10.61
N LEU A 122 -21.58 4.50 9.58
CA LEU A 122 -22.20 3.95 8.36
C LEU A 122 -23.24 2.86 8.65
N LEU A 123 -22.96 1.95 9.59
CA LEU A 123 -23.88 0.88 9.98
C LEU A 123 -25.21 1.43 10.55
N ALA A 124 -25.15 2.47 11.39
CA ALA A 124 -26.33 3.04 12.02
C ALA A 124 -27.18 3.89 11.05
N ILE A 125 -26.53 4.50 10.06
CA ILE A 125 -27.16 5.31 9.00
C ILE A 125 -27.78 4.41 7.93
N GLY A 126 -27.02 3.45 7.40
CA GLY A 126 -27.48 2.52 6.35
C GLY A 126 -28.58 1.55 6.82
N ALA A 127 -28.70 1.31 8.13
CA ALA A 127 -29.79 0.51 8.71
C ALA A 127 -31.09 1.29 8.98
N SER A 128 -31.11 2.63 8.86
CA SER A 128 -32.26 3.44 9.29
C SER A 128 -32.33 4.81 8.62
N ASN A 129 -33.32 5.01 7.76
CA ASN A 129 -33.64 6.31 7.15
C ASN A 129 -33.95 7.39 8.20
N ALA A 130 -34.47 7.02 9.38
CA ALA A 130 -34.70 7.95 10.48
C ALA A 130 -33.38 8.43 11.12
N THR A 131 -32.37 7.56 11.20
CA THR A 131 -31.02 7.92 11.63
C THR A 131 -30.37 8.86 10.59
N ALA A 132 -30.46 8.52 9.30
CA ALA A 132 -29.97 9.36 8.21
C ALA A 132 -30.62 10.75 8.19
N ALA A 133 -31.95 10.83 8.37
CA ALA A 133 -32.68 12.09 8.48
C ALA A 133 -32.27 12.91 9.70
N THR A 134 -32.04 12.25 10.85
CA THR A 134 -31.54 12.92 12.07
C THR A 134 -30.11 13.45 11.86
N TRP A 135 -29.25 12.71 11.16
CA TRP A 135 -27.88 13.10 10.84
C TRP A 135 -27.85 14.34 9.94
N ILE A 136 -28.58 14.34 8.82
CA ILE A 136 -28.69 15.49 7.92
C ILE A 136 -29.34 16.69 8.64
N GLY A 137 -30.40 16.47 9.43
CA GLY A 137 -31.06 17.51 10.20
C GLY A 137 -30.12 18.21 11.19
N ARG A 138 -29.30 17.43 11.91
CA ARG A 138 -28.36 17.94 12.92
C ARG A 138 -27.10 18.58 12.30
N ASN A 139 -26.48 17.91 11.33
CA ASN A 139 -25.13 18.24 10.88
C ASN A 139 -25.10 19.12 9.62
N VAL A 140 -26.16 19.10 8.81
CA VAL A 140 -26.26 19.87 7.56
C VAL A 140 -27.29 21.00 7.70
N ALA A 141 -28.55 20.65 7.93
CA ALA A 141 -29.66 21.61 7.89
C ALA A 141 -29.64 22.64 9.04
N ALA A 142 -28.97 22.34 10.17
CA ALA A 142 -28.78 23.30 11.26
C ALA A 142 -27.66 24.34 11.01
N HIS A 143 -26.79 24.11 10.02
CA HIS A 143 -25.64 24.96 9.70
C HIS A 143 -25.79 25.68 8.35
N TYR A 144 -26.43 25.05 7.37
CA TYR A 144 -26.74 25.64 6.07
C TYR A 144 -27.93 26.63 6.17
N PRO A 145 -27.93 27.79 5.49
CA PRO A 145 -26.92 28.31 4.56
C PRO A 145 -25.88 29.23 5.22
N GLU A 146 -25.83 29.36 6.55
CA GLU A 146 -24.83 30.22 7.20
C GLU A 146 -23.40 29.70 6.97
N THR A 147 -23.22 28.38 7.01
CA THR A 147 -22.00 27.66 6.62
C THR A 147 -22.23 26.99 5.27
N LEU A 148 -21.34 27.22 4.30
CA LEU A 148 -21.51 26.77 2.92
C LEU A 148 -21.07 25.31 2.74
N ILE A 149 -21.84 24.38 3.30
CA ILE A 149 -21.70 22.95 3.02
C ILE A 149 -22.03 22.72 1.54
N ILE A 150 -21.11 22.12 0.79
CA ILE A 150 -21.24 21.86 -0.66
C ILE A 150 -21.33 20.37 -1.01
N ALA A 151 -20.81 19.49 -0.16
CA ALA A 151 -21.00 18.05 -0.30
C ALA A 151 -20.95 17.31 1.04
N VAL A 152 -21.52 16.10 1.05
CA VAL A 152 -21.34 15.09 2.08
C VAL A 152 -20.56 13.92 1.50
N ALA A 153 -19.41 13.61 2.10
CA ALA A 153 -18.61 12.42 1.81
C ALA A 153 -19.07 11.28 2.73
N VAL A 154 -19.63 10.20 2.17
CA VAL A 154 -20.19 9.09 2.96
C VAL A 154 -19.14 8.02 3.17
N GLY A 155 -18.59 7.98 4.39
CA GLY A 155 -17.41 7.19 4.70
C GLY A 155 -16.13 7.80 4.14
N ASP A 156 -15.05 7.06 4.28
CA ASP A 156 -13.76 7.30 3.66
C ASP A 156 -13.09 5.96 3.34
N GLU A 157 -12.71 5.77 2.08
CA GLU A 157 -12.11 4.54 1.53
C GLU A 157 -12.82 3.21 1.93
N VAL A 158 -14.14 3.25 2.14
CA VAL A 158 -14.91 2.16 2.78
C VAL A 158 -14.70 0.79 2.13
N LEU A 159 -14.62 0.76 0.79
CA LEU A 159 -14.49 -0.48 0.01
C LEU A 159 -13.13 -1.18 0.20
N THR A 160 -12.12 -0.49 0.73
CA THR A 160 -10.76 -0.99 0.99
C THR A 160 -10.45 -1.05 2.48
N THR A 161 -10.87 -0.07 3.28
CA THR A 161 -10.60 -0.02 4.74
C THR A 161 -11.56 -0.88 5.56
N VAL A 162 -12.84 -0.98 5.15
CA VAL A 162 -13.86 -1.81 5.81
C VAL A 162 -14.69 -2.59 4.78
N PRO A 163 -14.11 -3.54 4.01
CA PRO A 163 -14.79 -4.20 2.89
C PRO A 163 -16.09 -4.95 3.29
N SER A 164 -16.21 -5.37 4.56
CA SER A 164 -17.43 -5.95 5.12
C SER A 164 -18.63 -5.00 5.15
N SER A 165 -18.40 -3.68 5.11
CA SER A 165 -19.43 -2.63 5.05
C SER A 165 -19.81 -2.22 3.63
N ALA A 166 -19.14 -2.75 2.59
CA ALA A 166 -19.45 -2.42 1.19
C ALA A 166 -20.94 -2.60 0.80
N PRO A 167 -21.69 -3.63 1.28
CA PRO A 167 -23.12 -3.77 0.99
C PRO A 167 -24.01 -2.69 1.63
N LEU A 168 -23.52 -1.97 2.66
CA LEU A 168 -24.25 -0.93 3.39
C LEU A 168 -23.98 0.48 2.84
N LEU A 169 -22.93 0.65 2.02
CA LEU A 169 -22.47 1.95 1.54
C LEU A 169 -23.53 2.66 0.67
N LEU A 170 -24.03 2.00 -0.38
CA LEU A 170 -25.06 2.59 -1.24
C LEU A 170 -26.40 2.82 -0.50
N PRO A 171 -26.92 1.89 0.33
CA PRO A 171 -28.07 2.18 1.19
C PRO A 171 -27.90 3.39 2.12
N ALA A 172 -26.71 3.59 2.70
CA ALA A 172 -26.42 4.77 3.52
C ALA A 172 -26.44 6.06 2.69
N ILE A 173 -25.83 6.04 1.50
CA ILE A 173 -25.85 7.16 0.54
C ILE A 173 -27.28 7.49 0.10
N GLU A 174 -28.08 6.51 -0.31
CA GLU A 174 -29.47 6.73 -0.75
C GLU A 174 -30.37 7.21 0.40
N SER A 175 -30.13 6.77 1.63
CA SER A 175 -30.84 7.24 2.83
C SER A 175 -30.50 8.69 3.20
N LEU A 176 -29.22 9.08 3.15
CA LEU A 176 -28.78 10.45 3.37
C LEU A 176 -29.24 11.38 2.24
N TYR A 177 -29.19 10.92 0.98
CA TYR A 177 -29.72 11.66 -0.16
C TYR A 177 -31.23 11.89 -0.01
N SER A 178 -32.00 10.87 0.41
CA SER A 178 -33.43 11.00 0.66
C SER A 178 -33.74 12.06 1.73
N ALA A 179 -32.88 12.20 2.74
CA ALA A 179 -32.98 13.26 3.75
C ALA A 179 -32.58 14.66 3.22
N LEU A 180 -31.57 14.75 2.34
CA LEU A 180 -31.25 16.00 1.60
C LEU A 180 -32.39 16.41 0.66
N VAL A 181 -33.08 15.45 0.04
CA VAL A 181 -34.29 15.69 -0.78
C VAL A 181 -35.43 16.21 0.09
N ALA A 182 -35.74 15.55 1.21
CA ALA A 182 -36.75 16.00 2.17
C ALA A 182 -36.46 17.39 2.76
N SER A 183 -35.18 17.76 2.87
CA SER A 183 -34.71 19.09 3.32
C SER A 183 -34.65 20.14 2.20
N ASN A 184 -34.95 19.77 0.95
CA ASN A 184 -34.78 20.59 -0.26
C ASN A 184 -33.32 21.06 -0.55
N LEU A 185 -32.31 20.38 -0.01
CA LEU A 185 -30.88 20.72 -0.14
C LEU A 185 -30.13 19.94 -1.24
N HIS A 186 -30.76 18.92 -1.82
CA HIS A 186 -30.16 18.00 -2.80
C HIS A 186 -29.60 18.66 -4.09
N ASN A 187 -30.03 19.88 -4.43
CA ASN A 187 -29.54 20.62 -5.60
C ASN A 187 -28.34 21.52 -5.28
N GLN A 188 -28.08 21.77 -4.00
CA GLN A 188 -27.01 22.64 -3.51
C GLN A 188 -25.88 21.84 -2.86
N ILE A 189 -26.21 20.68 -2.29
CA ILE A 189 -25.29 19.81 -1.54
C ILE A 189 -25.24 18.45 -2.24
N LYS A 190 -24.08 18.13 -2.83
CA LYS A 190 -23.84 16.84 -3.49
C LYS A 190 -23.53 15.74 -2.48
N ILE A 191 -23.67 14.48 -2.89
CA ILE A 191 -23.36 13.33 -2.02
C ILE A 191 -22.64 12.25 -2.80
N SER A 192 -21.53 11.76 -2.24
CA SER A 192 -20.66 10.76 -2.83
C SER A 192 -19.86 10.06 -1.74
N THR A 193 -18.85 9.27 -2.08
CA THR A 193 -18.03 8.50 -1.14
C THR A 193 -16.57 8.45 -1.65
N PRO A 194 -15.58 8.90 -0.86
CA PRO A 194 -14.16 8.84 -1.21
C PRO A 194 -13.68 7.40 -1.39
N HIS A 195 -12.84 7.20 -2.41
CA HIS A 195 -12.31 5.89 -2.79
C HIS A 195 -10.80 5.94 -3.03
N ALA A 196 -10.10 4.95 -2.48
CA ALA A 196 -8.69 4.71 -2.76
C ALA A 196 -8.43 4.50 -4.25
N ALA A 197 -7.29 4.97 -4.76
CA ALA A 197 -6.81 4.64 -6.11
C ALA A 197 -6.73 3.12 -6.37
N SER A 198 -6.53 2.30 -5.34
CA SER A 198 -6.50 0.82 -5.40
C SER A 198 -7.84 0.15 -5.74
N LEU A 199 -8.93 0.92 -5.86
CA LEU A 199 -10.19 0.48 -6.46
C LEU A 199 -10.03 0.14 -7.96
N ILE A 200 -9.04 0.75 -8.61
CA ILE A 200 -8.72 0.58 -10.03
C ILE A 200 -7.55 -0.39 -10.16
N LEU A 201 -7.71 -1.38 -11.05
CA LEU A 201 -6.71 -2.38 -11.39
C LEU A 201 -6.12 -2.06 -12.77
N ASP A 202 -4.86 -2.46 -12.94
CA ASP A 202 -4.03 -2.21 -14.12
C ASP A 202 -4.11 -0.75 -14.66
N PRO A 203 -3.96 0.29 -13.81
CA PRO A 203 -4.18 1.70 -14.19
C PRO A 203 -3.18 2.30 -15.19
N PHE A 204 -2.13 1.56 -15.56
CA PHE A 204 -1.10 1.99 -16.51
C PHE A 204 -0.87 0.89 -17.56
N PRO A 205 -1.13 1.15 -18.86
CA PRO A 205 -1.59 2.41 -19.44
C PRO A 205 -3.06 2.74 -19.11
N PRO A 206 -3.45 4.02 -18.94
CA PRO A 206 -4.78 4.41 -18.49
C PRO A 206 -5.94 3.80 -19.28
N SER A 207 -5.83 3.62 -20.60
CA SER A 207 -6.93 3.04 -21.39
C SER A 207 -7.21 1.57 -21.12
N GLN A 208 -6.35 0.86 -20.39
CA GLN A 208 -6.54 -0.54 -20.00
C GLN A 208 -7.09 -0.69 -18.57
N ALA A 209 -7.25 0.42 -17.85
CA ALA A 209 -7.73 0.45 -16.47
C ALA A 209 -9.18 -0.09 -16.32
N TYR A 210 -9.42 -0.83 -15.24
CA TYR A 210 -10.75 -1.30 -14.87
C TYR A 210 -10.94 -1.35 -13.36
N PHE A 211 -12.16 -1.10 -12.89
CA PHE A 211 -12.52 -1.29 -11.49
C PHE A 211 -12.39 -2.76 -11.07
N ASN A 212 -11.95 -3.00 -9.83
CA ASN A 212 -11.80 -4.34 -9.26
C ASN A 212 -13.08 -5.17 -9.42
N GLN A 213 -13.00 -6.27 -10.19
CA GLN A 213 -14.15 -7.06 -10.65
C GLN A 213 -15.04 -7.60 -9.51
N THR A 214 -14.49 -7.80 -8.31
CA THR A 214 -15.24 -8.22 -7.11
C THR A 214 -16.16 -7.11 -6.60
N LEU A 215 -15.78 -5.85 -6.77
CA LEU A 215 -16.49 -4.66 -6.30
C LEU A 215 -17.35 -4.02 -7.40
N VAL A 216 -17.14 -4.35 -8.69
CA VAL A 216 -17.91 -3.84 -9.84
C VAL A 216 -19.43 -3.81 -9.62
N PRO A 217 -20.12 -4.79 -8.99
CA PRO A 217 -21.55 -4.67 -8.74
C PRO A 217 -21.92 -3.45 -7.89
N VAL A 218 -21.19 -3.21 -6.79
CA VAL A 218 -21.41 -2.06 -5.88
C VAL A 218 -21.02 -0.75 -6.57
N ILE A 219 -19.87 -0.75 -7.26
CA ILE A 219 -19.35 0.43 -7.97
C ILE A 219 -20.30 0.83 -9.10
N GLN A 220 -20.85 -0.11 -9.87
CA GLN A 220 -21.73 0.21 -11.00
C GLN A 220 -23.07 0.79 -10.54
N ASP A 221 -23.65 0.30 -9.44
CA ASP A 221 -24.87 0.89 -8.87
C ASP A 221 -24.61 2.24 -8.19
N LEU A 222 -23.44 2.43 -7.57
CA LEU A 222 -22.98 3.73 -7.08
C LEU A 222 -22.80 4.73 -8.23
N LEU A 223 -22.12 4.36 -9.32
CA LEU A 223 -21.95 5.25 -10.48
C LEU A 223 -23.28 5.60 -11.15
N ARG A 224 -24.24 4.65 -11.22
CA ARG A 224 -25.63 4.93 -11.63
C ARG A 224 -26.34 5.90 -10.68
N PHE A 225 -26.06 5.86 -9.38
CA PHE A 225 -26.57 6.84 -8.41
C PHE A 225 -25.92 8.22 -8.60
N LEU A 226 -24.60 8.29 -8.77
CA LEU A 226 -23.85 9.53 -8.98
C LEU A 226 -24.30 10.24 -10.27
N SER A 227 -24.43 9.50 -11.37
CA SER A 227 -25.03 9.95 -12.64
C SER A 227 -26.44 10.56 -12.42
N ARG A 228 -27.36 9.79 -11.82
CA ARG A 228 -28.75 10.22 -11.55
C ARG A 228 -28.86 11.47 -10.66
N THR A 229 -27.87 11.75 -9.82
CA THR A 229 -27.85 12.91 -8.91
C THR A 229 -26.92 14.05 -9.36
N GLN A 230 -26.24 13.87 -10.50
CA GLN A 230 -25.16 14.74 -10.98
C GLN A 230 -24.14 15.02 -9.86
N SER A 231 -23.72 13.98 -9.13
CA SER A 231 -22.71 14.05 -8.07
C SER A 231 -21.38 13.49 -8.59
N PRO A 232 -20.22 14.04 -8.20
CA PRO A 232 -18.93 13.55 -8.68
C PRO A 232 -18.54 12.22 -8.00
N LEU A 233 -17.72 11.42 -8.66
CA LEU A 233 -16.98 10.34 -8.02
C LEU A 233 -15.80 10.92 -7.22
N MET A 234 -15.77 10.67 -5.91
CA MET A 234 -14.69 11.15 -5.04
C MET A 234 -13.53 10.14 -5.02
N MET A 235 -12.34 10.58 -5.40
CA MET A 235 -11.14 9.73 -5.48
C MET A 235 -9.97 10.30 -4.68
N ASN A 236 -9.31 9.45 -3.90
CA ASN A 236 -8.06 9.73 -3.19
C ASN A 236 -6.91 9.26 -4.10
N LEU A 237 -6.19 10.20 -4.72
CA LEU A 237 -5.21 9.93 -5.78
C LEU A 237 -3.81 10.43 -5.37
N TYR A 238 -2.91 9.49 -5.07
CA TYR A 238 -1.57 9.77 -4.55
C TYR A 238 -0.45 9.30 -5.51
N PRO A 239 0.06 10.18 -6.40
CA PRO A 239 1.24 9.89 -7.23
C PRO A 239 2.48 9.45 -6.43
N TYR A 240 2.63 9.92 -5.18
CA TYR A 240 3.69 9.47 -4.27
C TYR A 240 3.71 7.94 -4.09
N TYR A 241 2.58 7.33 -3.73
CA TYR A 241 2.51 5.88 -3.54
C TYR A 241 2.69 5.13 -4.87
N VAL A 242 2.16 5.65 -5.99
CA VAL A 242 2.38 5.08 -7.34
C VAL A 242 3.87 5.04 -7.68
N PHE A 243 4.58 6.16 -7.48
CA PHE A 243 6.02 6.26 -7.70
C PHE A 243 6.81 5.26 -6.83
N MET A 244 6.55 5.26 -5.52
CA MET A 244 7.21 4.38 -4.55
C MET A 244 7.02 2.89 -4.85
N GLN A 245 5.83 2.50 -5.31
CA GLN A 245 5.50 1.10 -5.65
C GLN A 245 6.10 0.65 -6.99
N ASN A 246 6.26 1.55 -7.97
CA ASN A 246 6.68 1.21 -9.34
C ASN A 246 8.20 1.06 -9.54
N LYS A 247 9.02 1.11 -8.48
CA LYS A 247 10.46 0.75 -8.48
C LYS A 247 11.28 1.37 -9.62
N GLY A 248 10.99 2.62 -10.00
CA GLY A 248 11.70 3.36 -11.05
C GLY A 248 11.21 3.15 -12.48
N VAL A 249 10.11 2.42 -12.71
CA VAL A 249 9.40 2.41 -14.02
C VAL A 249 8.77 3.79 -14.29
N VAL A 250 8.21 4.41 -13.25
CA VAL A 250 7.69 5.77 -13.28
C VAL A 250 8.80 6.74 -12.84
N PRO A 251 9.18 7.74 -13.65
CA PRO A 251 10.18 8.74 -13.24
C PRO A 251 9.70 9.61 -12.07
N LEU A 252 10.62 10.00 -11.18
CA LEU A 252 10.32 10.97 -10.11
C LEU A 252 9.83 12.29 -10.72
N ASP A 253 10.48 12.76 -11.78
CA ASP A 253 10.12 14.00 -12.48
C ASP A 253 8.67 13.99 -13.00
N ASN A 254 8.22 12.85 -13.56
CA ASN A 254 6.84 12.63 -14.03
C ASN A 254 5.84 12.64 -12.87
N SER A 255 6.25 12.17 -11.69
CA SER A 255 5.44 12.19 -10.47
C SER A 255 5.34 13.59 -9.83
N LEU A 256 6.33 14.46 -10.09
CA LEU A 256 6.45 15.82 -9.56
C LEU A 256 6.03 16.91 -10.57
N PHE A 257 5.37 16.55 -11.67
CA PHE A 257 5.01 17.45 -12.79
C PHE A 257 6.19 18.21 -13.43
N LYS A 258 7.42 17.75 -13.26
CA LYS A 258 8.61 18.38 -13.86
C LYS A 258 8.67 18.08 -15.37
N PRO A 259 9.20 19.00 -16.20
CA PRO A 259 9.34 18.79 -17.64
C PRO A 259 10.13 17.51 -17.97
N LEU A 260 9.61 16.72 -18.90
CA LEU A 260 10.24 15.50 -19.40
C LEU A 260 10.81 15.72 -20.80
N THR A 261 11.85 14.96 -21.14
CA THR A 261 12.20 14.72 -22.54
C THR A 261 11.14 13.84 -23.19
N PRO A 262 10.74 14.05 -24.47
CA PRO A 262 9.69 13.24 -25.11
C PRO A 262 9.92 11.72 -25.10
N SER A 263 11.17 11.25 -24.99
CA SER A 263 11.52 9.84 -24.81
C SER A 263 11.32 9.29 -23.38
N LYS A 264 10.80 10.09 -22.45
CA LYS A 264 10.45 9.74 -21.06
C LYS A 264 8.97 10.02 -20.74
N GLU A 265 8.21 10.62 -21.66
CA GLU A 265 6.76 10.78 -21.51
C GLU A 265 6.09 9.40 -21.48
N MET A 266 5.04 9.24 -20.67
CA MET A 266 4.27 8.01 -20.66
C MET A 266 3.25 8.07 -21.80
N VAL A 267 3.51 7.30 -22.87
CA VAL A 267 2.60 7.17 -24.01
C VAL A 267 1.71 5.94 -23.81
N ASP A 268 0.39 6.14 -23.86
CA ASP A 268 -0.57 5.03 -23.87
C ASP A 268 -0.55 4.34 -25.25
N PRO A 269 -0.23 3.04 -25.34
CA PRO A 269 -0.04 2.35 -26.61
C PRO A 269 -1.34 2.05 -27.37
N ASN A 270 -2.52 2.23 -26.74
CA ASN A 270 -3.81 1.93 -27.33
C ASN A 270 -4.53 3.21 -27.80
N THR A 271 -4.31 4.33 -27.12
CA THR A 271 -4.92 5.63 -27.44
C THR A 271 -3.96 6.65 -28.04
N LEU A 272 -2.64 6.41 -27.94
CA LEU A 272 -1.57 7.34 -28.31
C LEU A 272 -1.62 8.68 -27.56
N LEU A 273 -2.23 8.70 -26.38
CA LEU A 273 -2.23 9.84 -25.47
C LEU A 273 -0.88 9.94 -24.74
N HIS A 274 -0.34 11.16 -24.68
CA HIS A 274 0.93 11.49 -24.03
C HIS A 274 0.67 12.08 -22.64
N TYR A 275 1.11 11.38 -21.59
CA TYR A 275 0.98 11.80 -20.20
C TYR A 275 2.31 12.40 -19.71
N THR A 276 2.32 13.72 -19.52
CA THR A 276 3.47 14.48 -19.03
C THR A 276 3.71 14.27 -17.53
N ASN A 277 2.65 13.90 -16.79
CA ASN A 277 2.69 13.64 -15.36
C ASN A 277 1.84 12.39 -14.98
N VAL A 278 2.03 11.88 -13.77
CA VAL A 278 1.31 10.70 -13.25
C VAL A 278 -0.14 11.01 -12.86
N PHE A 279 -0.42 12.23 -12.41
CA PHE A 279 -1.71 12.62 -11.84
C PHE A 279 -2.84 12.58 -12.86
N ASP A 280 -2.62 13.15 -14.05
CA ASP A 280 -3.57 13.11 -15.16
C ASP A 280 -3.85 11.66 -15.60
N ALA A 281 -2.81 10.82 -15.61
CA ALA A 281 -2.92 9.41 -15.95
C ALA A 281 -3.71 8.62 -14.90
N MET A 282 -3.59 8.97 -13.61
CA MET A 282 -4.43 8.41 -12.56
C MET A 282 -5.89 8.82 -12.75
N ILE A 283 -6.17 10.11 -13.03
CA ILE A 283 -7.53 10.61 -13.31
C ILE A 283 -8.14 9.90 -14.53
N ASP A 284 -7.39 9.80 -15.63
CA ASP A 284 -7.86 9.16 -16.85
C ASP A 284 -8.07 7.65 -16.66
N SER A 285 -7.29 6.98 -15.81
CA SER A 285 -7.55 5.58 -15.43
C SER A 285 -8.92 5.41 -14.75
N VAL A 286 -9.42 6.44 -14.03
CA VAL A 286 -10.79 6.47 -13.49
C VAL A 286 -11.80 6.61 -14.63
N TYR A 287 -11.60 7.57 -15.54
CA TYR A 287 -12.52 7.81 -16.67
C TYR A 287 -12.61 6.60 -17.62
N PHE A 288 -11.50 5.94 -17.94
CA PHE A 288 -11.50 4.69 -18.70
C PHE A 288 -12.20 3.54 -17.93
N SER A 289 -11.99 3.44 -16.62
CA SER A 289 -12.70 2.45 -15.78
C SER A 289 -14.22 2.66 -15.76
N MET A 290 -14.70 3.91 -15.73
CA MET A 290 -16.12 4.25 -15.84
C MET A 290 -16.66 3.97 -17.25
N LYS A 291 -15.91 4.33 -18.29
CA LYS A 291 -16.24 4.08 -19.70
C LYS A 291 -16.39 2.59 -19.99
N ASN A 292 -15.56 1.75 -19.39
CA ASN A 292 -15.65 0.28 -19.45
C ASN A 292 -16.94 -0.29 -18.79
N LEU A 293 -17.63 0.49 -17.95
CA LEU A 293 -18.96 0.18 -17.42
C LEU A 293 -20.12 0.88 -18.17
N ASN A 294 -19.82 1.57 -19.28
CA ASN A 294 -20.72 2.43 -20.07
C ASN A 294 -21.25 3.67 -19.33
N ILE A 295 -20.41 4.28 -18.48
CA ILE A 295 -20.71 5.53 -17.75
C ILE A 295 -19.65 6.57 -18.09
N SER A 296 -20.05 7.81 -18.35
CA SER A 296 -19.13 8.87 -18.86
C SER A 296 -19.54 10.31 -18.51
N ASP A 297 -20.67 10.45 -17.82
CA ASP A 297 -21.28 11.71 -17.37
C ASP A 297 -20.95 12.03 -15.90
N VAL A 298 -20.29 11.11 -15.18
CA VAL A 298 -19.84 11.29 -13.80
C VAL A 298 -18.45 11.93 -13.80
N LEU A 299 -18.34 13.14 -13.28
CA LEU A 299 -17.07 13.85 -13.11
C LEU A 299 -16.25 13.28 -11.95
N VAL A 300 -14.92 13.34 -12.04
CA VAL A 300 -14.02 12.99 -10.93
C VAL A 300 -13.75 14.23 -10.07
N LEU A 301 -13.89 14.09 -8.76
CA LEU A 301 -13.42 15.05 -7.76
C LEU A 301 -12.28 14.39 -6.98
N VAL A 302 -11.10 15.01 -6.95
CA VAL A 302 -9.97 14.47 -6.19
C VAL A 302 -10.08 14.95 -4.74
N THR A 303 -10.52 14.07 -3.85
CA THR A 303 -10.74 14.38 -2.43
C THR A 303 -9.45 14.38 -1.61
N GLU A 304 -8.41 13.72 -2.10
CA GLU A 304 -7.08 13.74 -1.48
C GLU A 304 -5.99 13.62 -2.55
N SER A 305 -4.97 14.47 -2.46
CA SER A 305 -3.73 14.34 -3.21
C SER A 305 -2.61 15.15 -2.53
N GLY A 306 -1.40 14.63 -2.47
CA GLY A 306 -0.30 15.27 -1.76
C GLY A 306 1.02 14.49 -1.85
N TRP A 307 2.00 14.92 -1.07
CA TRP A 307 3.31 14.27 -0.97
C TRP A 307 3.94 14.55 0.42
N PRO A 308 4.43 13.52 1.14
CA PRO A 308 4.92 13.70 2.51
C PRO A 308 6.31 14.35 2.54
N SER A 309 6.50 15.30 3.47
CA SER A 309 7.73 16.08 3.61
C SER A 309 8.88 15.36 4.34
N ARG A 310 8.59 14.21 4.98
CA ARG A 310 9.55 13.42 5.76
C ARG A 310 9.05 11.99 5.96
N GLY A 311 9.82 11.00 5.53
CA GLY A 311 9.52 9.57 5.73
C GLY A 311 10.53 8.82 6.61
N ASP A 312 10.41 7.48 6.66
CA ASP A 312 11.42 6.59 7.25
C ASP A 312 12.54 6.25 6.23
N SER A 313 13.50 5.39 6.60
CA SER A 313 14.62 5.00 5.71
C SER A 313 14.22 4.19 4.46
N LYS A 314 12.97 3.74 4.36
CA LYS A 314 12.36 3.07 3.18
C LYS A 314 11.65 4.08 2.29
N GLU A 315 11.46 5.31 2.76
CA GLU A 315 10.77 6.41 2.10
C GLU A 315 11.71 7.60 1.77
N PRO A 316 12.87 7.38 1.12
CA PRO A 316 13.90 8.42 0.94
C PRO A 316 13.47 9.59 0.02
N TYR A 317 12.30 9.49 -0.61
CA TYR A 317 11.72 10.55 -1.47
C TYR A 317 10.63 11.37 -0.77
N ALA A 318 10.25 11.00 0.45
CA ALA A 318 9.45 11.84 1.33
C ALA A 318 10.35 12.93 1.93
N THR A 319 10.49 14.04 1.21
CA THR A 319 11.39 15.15 1.53
C THR A 319 10.68 16.49 1.32
N VAL A 320 11.13 17.53 2.04
CA VAL A 320 10.59 18.89 1.97
C VAL A 320 10.61 19.43 0.54
N ASP A 321 11.72 19.27 -0.20
CA ASP A 321 11.85 19.76 -1.57
C ASP A 321 10.88 19.05 -2.56
N ASN A 322 10.64 17.74 -2.38
CA ASN A 322 9.69 17.01 -3.21
C ASN A 322 8.24 17.35 -2.84
N ALA A 323 7.94 17.56 -1.55
CA ALA A 323 6.62 17.92 -1.07
C ALA A 323 6.19 19.33 -1.54
N ASP A 324 7.10 20.31 -1.47
CA ASP A 324 6.92 21.61 -2.12
C ASP A 324 6.72 21.45 -3.63
N THR A 325 7.68 20.84 -4.33
CA THR A 325 7.61 20.70 -5.80
C THR A 325 6.28 20.08 -6.24
N TYR A 326 5.84 19.01 -5.57
CA TYR A 326 4.59 18.33 -5.87
C TYR A 326 3.38 19.25 -5.66
N ASN A 327 3.21 19.80 -4.45
CA ASN A 327 2.03 20.58 -4.11
C ASN A 327 1.99 21.91 -4.87
N SER A 328 3.12 22.60 -5.02
CA SER A 328 3.24 23.83 -5.82
C SER A 328 2.88 23.61 -7.29
N ASN A 329 3.36 22.52 -7.91
CA ASN A 329 3.04 22.21 -9.29
C ASN A 329 1.61 21.69 -9.48
N LEU A 330 1.07 20.91 -8.53
CA LEU A 330 -0.33 20.47 -8.53
C LEU A 330 -1.29 21.66 -8.49
N ILE A 331 -1.05 22.62 -7.57
CA ILE A 331 -1.82 23.87 -7.50
C ILE A 331 -1.74 24.63 -8.83
N LYS A 332 -0.55 24.72 -9.43
CA LYS A 332 -0.35 25.37 -10.73
C LYS A 332 -1.12 24.67 -11.85
N HIS A 333 -1.03 23.35 -11.98
CA HIS A 333 -1.72 22.57 -13.00
C HIS A 333 -3.24 22.80 -12.97
N VAL A 334 -3.85 22.78 -11.78
CA VAL A 334 -5.30 23.00 -11.60
C VAL A 334 -5.71 24.42 -12.03
N PHE A 335 -4.92 25.44 -11.67
CA PHE A 335 -5.22 26.83 -12.04
C PHE A 335 -4.85 27.21 -13.49
N ASP A 336 -3.89 26.52 -14.11
CA ASP A 336 -3.59 26.63 -15.55
C ASP A 336 -4.71 26.01 -16.42
N ARG A 337 -5.62 25.22 -15.83
CA ARG A 337 -6.79 24.57 -16.47
C ARG A 337 -6.41 23.67 -17.65
N SER A 338 -5.34 22.88 -17.49
CA SER A 338 -4.80 22.03 -18.56
C SER A 338 -5.69 20.85 -18.96
N GLY A 339 -6.66 20.48 -18.11
CA GLY A 339 -7.40 19.23 -18.23
C GLY A 339 -6.48 18.00 -18.14
N THR A 340 -6.95 16.86 -18.64
CA THR A 340 -6.15 15.64 -18.82
C THR A 340 -6.01 15.28 -20.30
N PRO A 341 -5.08 14.40 -20.70
CA PRO A 341 -4.97 13.97 -22.10
C PRO A 341 -6.24 13.32 -22.69
N PHE A 342 -7.06 12.63 -21.89
CA PHE A 342 -8.34 12.07 -22.33
C PHE A 342 -9.52 13.05 -22.23
N HIS A 343 -9.49 13.97 -21.26
CA HIS A 343 -10.49 15.04 -21.07
C HIS A 343 -9.83 16.43 -20.97
N PRO A 344 -9.28 16.98 -22.07
CA PRO A 344 -8.60 18.28 -22.06
C PRO A 344 -9.57 19.45 -21.81
N GLU A 345 -10.87 19.23 -21.96
CA GLU A 345 -11.93 20.20 -21.67
C GLU A 345 -12.38 20.23 -20.19
N ILE A 346 -11.91 19.29 -19.35
CA ILE A 346 -12.32 19.17 -17.94
C ILE A 346 -11.09 19.13 -17.03
N THR A 347 -10.92 20.14 -16.18
CA THR A 347 -9.94 20.10 -15.08
C THR A 347 -10.63 19.69 -13.79
N SER A 348 -10.25 18.55 -13.22
CA SER A 348 -10.75 18.08 -11.92
C SER A 348 -10.37 19.07 -10.81
N SER A 349 -11.30 19.36 -9.90
CA SER A 349 -10.97 20.07 -8.66
C SER A 349 -10.30 19.13 -7.66
N VAL A 350 -9.43 19.68 -6.79
CA VAL A 350 -8.50 18.90 -5.97
C VAL A 350 -8.46 19.41 -4.54
N TYR A 351 -8.49 18.51 -3.55
CA TYR A 351 -8.20 18.82 -2.15
C TYR A 351 -6.81 18.31 -1.78
N LEU A 352 -5.92 19.22 -1.40
CA LEU A 352 -4.58 18.89 -0.95
C LEU A 352 -4.63 18.09 0.35
N TYR A 353 -3.76 17.09 0.47
CA TYR A 353 -3.54 16.30 1.67
C TYR A 353 -2.15 16.63 2.23
N GLU A 354 -2.04 17.46 3.27
CA GLU A 354 -3.13 18.10 4.02
C GLU A 354 -2.75 19.45 4.65
N LEU A 355 -3.64 20.07 5.44
CA LEU A 355 -3.37 21.38 6.05
C LEU A 355 -2.27 21.33 7.13
N PHE A 356 -2.29 20.34 8.02
CA PHE A 356 -1.38 20.26 9.17
C PHE A 356 -0.67 18.91 9.28
N ASN A 357 0.55 18.90 9.81
CA ASN A 357 1.22 17.66 10.22
C ASN A 357 0.52 17.05 11.45
N GLU A 358 -0.18 15.93 11.24
CA GLU A 358 -0.85 15.13 12.28
C GLU A 358 0.17 14.32 13.12
N ASP A 359 0.78 14.97 14.11
CA ASP A 359 1.82 14.40 14.95
C ASP A 359 1.36 13.30 15.93
N LEU A 360 0.05 13.02 15.99
CA LEU A 360 -0.51 11.88 16.73
C LEU A 360 -0.63 10.60 15.88
N ARG A 361 -0.44 10.66 14.55
CA ARG A 361 -0.57 9.48 13.67
C ARG A 361 0.55 8.46 13.85
N SER A 362 0.17 7.20 13.64
CA SER A 362 1.06 6.04 13.76
C SER A 362 1.89 5.79 12.49
N SER A 363 2.98 5.03 12.65
CA SER A 363 3.91 4.61 11.60
C SER A 363 3.22 4.11 10.31
N PRO A 364 3.73 4.42 9.09
CA PRO A 364 5.06 4.99 8.80
C PRO A 364 5.21 6.48 9.14
N VAL A 365 6.47 6.96 9.13
CA VAL A 365 6.79 8.34 9.56
C VAL A 365 6.17 9.38 8.63
N SER A 366 5.98 9.05 7.35
CA SER A 366 5.28 9.90 6.37
C SER A 366 3.87 10.30 6.80
N GLU A 367 3.12 9.42 7.48
CA GLU A 367 1.73 9.65 7.90
C GLU A 367 1.57 10.87 8.82
N ALA A 368 2.59 11.21 9.61
CA ALA A 368 2.61 12.39 10.47
C ALA A 368 3.24 13.64 9.80
N ASN A 369 3.53 13.59 8.49
CA ASN A 369 4.35 14.58 7.77
C ASN A 369 3.78 14.99 6.38
N TRP A 370 2.48 14.83 6.15
CA TRP A 370 1.77 15.25 4.92
C TRP A 370 1.36 16.74 4.89
N GLY A 371 1.48 17.46 6.00
CA GLY A 371 0.99 18.82 6.16
C GLY A 371 1.75 19.88 5.37
N LEU A 372 1.02 20.89 4.90
CA LEU A 372 1.56 22.17 4.43
C LEU A 372 2.14 23.00 5.60
N PHE A 373 1.54 22.88 6.78
CA PHE A 373 1.93 23.58 8.02
C PHE A 373 2.17 22.60 9.17
N TYR A 374 2.99 22.98 10.15
CA TYR A 374 2.99 22.34 11.47
C TYR A 374 1.76 22.82 12.27
N GLY A 375 1.31 22.04 13.26
CA GLY A 375 0.12 22.40 14.08
C GLY A 375 0.19 23.78 14.75
N ASN A 376 1.39 24.31 14.99
CA ASN A 376 1.61 25.68 15.45
C ASN A 376 1.41 26.78 14.36
N SER A 377 0.83 26.44 13.21
CA SER A 377 0.62 27.30 12.04
C SER A 377 1.88 27.83 11.34
N THR A 378 3.07 27.31 11.65
CA THR A 378 4.28 27.62 10.87
C THR A 378 4.37 26.74 9.61
N PRO A 379 4.75 27.26 8.44
CA PRO A 379 4.84 26.47 7.21
C PRO A 379 5.95 25.42 7.32
N VAL A 380 5.70 24.22 6.78
CA VAL A 380 6.73 23.18 6.62
C VAL A 380 7.66 23.53 5.45
N TYR A 381 7.08 24.09 4.40
CA TYR A 381 7.72 24.66 3.21
C TYR A 381 6.87 25.82 2.69
N LEU A 382 7.46 26.67 1.85
CA LEU A 382 6.74 27.76 1.18
C LEU A 382 6.27 27.27 -0.18
N LEU A 383 4.99 27.47 -0.51
CA LEU A 383 4.45 27.08 -1.81
C LEU A 383 4.71 28.15 -2.87
N HIS A 384 5.29 27.75 -4.00
CA HIS A 384 5.80 28.60 -5.07
C HIS A 384 4.85 28.68 -6.27
N VAL A 385 3.59 29.04 -6.00
CA VAL A 385 2.44 28.98 -6.93
C VAL A 385 2.41 30.13 -7.95
N SER A 386 3.50 30.29 -8.70
CA SER A 386 3.71 31.39 -9.66
C SER A 386 2.64 31.43 -10.76
N GLY A 387 1.75 32.42 -10.66
CA GLY A 387 0.62 32.65 -11.58
C GLY A 387 -0.75 32.40 -10.95
N SER A 388 -0.84 31.58 -9.91
CA SER A 388 -2.09 31.10 -9.27
C SER A 388 -2.76 32.13 -8.33
N GLY A 389 -2.57 33.42 -8.57
CA GLY A 389 -3.08 34.49 -7.72
C GLY A 389 -2.43 34.51 -6.33
N THR A 390 -3.25 34.65 -5.28
CA THR A 390 -2.77 34.81 -3.88
C THR A 390 -3.16 33.66 -2.94
N PHE A 391 -3.57 32.51 -3.47
CA PHE A 391 -3.88 31.30 -2.70
C PHE A 391 -2.58 30.74 -2.08
N LEU A 392 -2.53 30.53 -0.76
CA LEU A 392 -1.33 30.06 -0.03
C LEU A 392 -0.04 30.89 -0.26
N ALA A 393 -0.17 32.12 -0.76
CA ALA A 393 0.95 32.89 -1.30
C ALA A 393 1.77 33.60 -0.21
N ASN A 394 2.90 33.00 0.17
CA ASN A 394 3.96 33.67 0.96
C ASN A 394 5.19 34.04 0.10
N ASP A 395 5.36 33.43 -1.09
CA ASP A 395 6.40 33.86 -2.04
C ASP A 395 6.04 35.20 -2.70
N THR A 396 6.57 36.27 -2.13
CA THR A 396 6.55 37.63 -2.70
C THR A 396 7.86 38.00 -3.40
N THR A 397 8.78 37.04 -3.54
CA THR A 397 10.17 37.29 -3.97
C THR A 397 10.32 37.29 -5.48
N ASN A 398 9.62 36.38 -6.18
CA ASN A 398 9.90 36.07 -7.59
C ASN A 398 11.41 35.83 -7.80
N GLN A 399 12.03 35.04 -6.91
CA GLN A 399 13.43 34.62 -6.96
C GLN A 399 13.50 33.11 -7.28
N THR A 400 13.54 32.78 -8.56
CA THR A 400 13.94 31.45 -9.04
C THR A 400 15.46 31.38 -9.19
N TYR A 401 16.02 30.19 -9.06
CA TYR A 401 17.45 29.85 -9.18
C TYR A 401 17.64 28.72 -10.19
N CYS A 402 18.88 28.49 -10.63
CA CYS A 402 19.23 27.34 -11.46
C CYS A 402 20.31 26.48 -10.79
N ILE A 403 20.04 25.18 -10.59
CA ILE A 403 20.95 24.26 -9.90
C ILE A 403 21.21 23.00 -10.74
N ALA A 404 22.32 22.30 -10.46
CA ALA A 404 22.63 21.01 -11.05
C ALA A 404 21.72 19.90 -10.49
N MET A 405 21.17 19.06 -11.36
CA MET A 405 20.35 17.90 -11.00
C MET A 405 21.14 16.83 -10.24
N ASP A 406 20.44 16.03 -9.44
CA ASP A 406 20.98 14.85 -8.77
C ASP A 406 21.10 13.64 -9.71
N GLY A 407 22.05 12.75 -9.42
CA GLY A 407 22.28 11.53 -10.22
C GLY A 407 22.94 11.72 -11.59
N VAL A 408 23.28 12.96 -11.99
CA VAL A 408 23.98 13.25 -13.25
C VAL A 408 25.43 12.74 -13.21
N ASP A 409 25.91 12.16 -14.31
CA ASP A 409 27.33 11.81 -14.49
C ASP A 409 28.23 13.05 -14.33
N GLY A 410 29.22 12.94 -13.43
CA GLY A 410 30.13 14.04 -13.10
C GLY A 410 30.95 14.56 -14.28
N LYS A 411 31.21 13.75 -15.31
CA LYS A 411 31.94 14.20 -16.52
C LYS A 411 31.05 15.03 -17.43
N THR A 412 29.79 14.63 -17.60
CA THR A 412 28.75 15.38 -18.31
C THR A 412 28.48 16.71 -17.59
N LEU A 413 28.39 16.67 -16.26
CA LEU A 413 28.18 17.87 -15.44
C LEU A 413 29.37 18.83 -15.47
N GLN A 414 30.61 18.31 -15.43
CA GLN A 414 31.83 19.12 -15.64
C GLN A 414 31.81 19.79 -17.02
N THR A 415 31.41 19.07 -18.08
CA THR A 415 31.32 19.63 -19.43
C THR A 415 30.32 20.79 -19.51
N ALA A 416 29.23 20.73 -18.74
CA ALA A 416 28.25 21.83 -18.64
C ALA A 416 28.77 23.01 -17.79
N LEU A 417 29.49 22.74 -16.69
CA LEU A 417 30.18 23.76 -15.88
C LEU A 417 31.26 24.50 -16.68
N ASP A 418 32.10 23.77 -17.42
CA ASP A 418 33.12 24.33 -18.32
C ASP A 418 32.48 25.23 -19.40
N TRP A 419 31.32 24.83 -19.93
CA TRP A 419 30.56 25.64 -20.86
C TRP A 419 29.99 26.91 -20.19
N ALA A 420 29.43 26.80 -18.99
CA ALA A 420 28.84 27.91 -18.24
C ALA A 420 29.89 28.99 -17.92
N CYS A 421 31.05 28.58 -17.38
CA CYS A 421 32.14 29.50 -17.04
C CYS A 421 32.87 30.05 -18.26
N GLY A 422 32.98 29.27 -19.34
CA GLY A 422 33.61 29.67 -20.60
C GLY A 422 32.62 30.38 -21.54
N PRO A 423 32.14 29.70 -22.62
CA PRO A 423 31.19 30.26 -23.59
C PRO A 423 29.97 31.00 -23.01
N GLY A 424 29.34 30.48 -21.96
CA GLY A 424 28.17 31.09 -21.31
C GLY A 424 28.47 32.36 -20.52
N ARG A 425 29.73 32.57 -20.12
CA ARG A 425 30.20 33.72 -19.33
C ARG A 425 29.40 33.93 -18.03
N ALA A 426 29.16 32.84 -17.30
CA ALA A 426 28.72 32.88 -15.90
C ALA A 426 29.82 33.49 -15.02
N ASN A 427 29.46 34.04 -13.85
CA ASN A 427 30.46 34.47 -12.87
C ASN A 427 30.96 33.26 -12.06
N CYS A 428 32.08 32.69 -12.46
CA CYS A 428 32.73 31.58 -11.77
C CYS A 428 33.89 32.00 -10.85
N SER A 429 33.91 33.26 -10.36
CA SER A 429 34.91 33.72 -9.37
C SER A 429 34.71 33.08 -7.99
N GLU A 430 33.48 33.09 -7.47
CA GLU A 430 33.17 32.61 -6.10
C GLU A 430 33.43 31.11 -5.88
N ILE A 431 33.60 30.33 -6.96
CA ILE A 431 33.92 28.89 -6.94
C ILE A 431 35.42 28.59 -7.12
N GLN A 432 36.30 29.61 -7.07
CA GLN A 432 37.76 29.39 -7.12
C GLN A 432 38.33 29.01 -5.75
N PRO A 433 39.45 28.27 -5.68
CA PRO A 433 40.05 27.83 -4.41
C PRO A 433 40.34 28.98 -3.43
N GLY A 434 39.57 29.04 -2.34
CA GLY A 434 39.65 30.08 -1.30
C GLY A 434 38.46 31.04 -1.25
N GLU A 435 37.58 31.02 -2.26
CA GLU A 435 36.43 31.92 -2.38
C GLU A 435 35.14 31.36 -1.74
N SER A 436 34.12 32.23 -1.63
CA SER A 436 32.97 32.04 -0.74
C SER A 436 32.10 30.80 -1.01
N CYS A 437 32.09 30.31 -2.26
CA CYS A 437 31.32 29.16 -2.76
C CYS A 437 32.22 27.99 -3.22
N TYR A 438 33.50 27.98 -2.86
CA TYR A 438 34.39 26.86 -3.21
C TYR A 438 34.05 25.56 -2.47
N GLN A 439 33.48 25.65 -1.27
CA GLN A 439 33.09 24.50 -0.46
C GLN A 439 31.57 24.33 -0.43
N PRO A 440 31.04 23.09 -0.47
CA PRO A 440 31.77 21.82 -0.57
C PRO A 440 32.38 21.60 -1.97
N ASN A 441 33.68 21.32 -2.01
CA ASN A 441 34.48 21.18 -3.24
C ASN A 441 34.08 19.93 -4.05
N ASN A 442 33.07 20.07 -4.91
CA ASN A 442 32.66 19.07 -5.89
C ASN A 442 31.98 19.74 -7.10
N VAL A 443 31.95 19.00 -8.22
CA VAL A 443 31.41 19.47 -9.50
C VAL A 443 29.94 19.91 -9.40
N LYS A 444 29.10 19.26 -8.58
CA LYS A 444 27.67 19.61 -8.47
C LYS A 444 27.47 21.00 -7.89
N ASN A 445 28.14 21.33 -6.80
CA ASN A 445 28.00 22.64 -6.15
C ASN A 445 28.57 23.77 -7.02
N HIS A 446 29.73 23.52 -7.64
CA HIS A 446 30.35 24.47 -8.57
C HIS A 446 29.48 24.70 -9.81
N ALA A 447 28.91 23.62 -10.37
CA ALA A 447 27.95 23.68 -11.47
C ALA A 447 26.70 24.47 -11.09
N SER A 448 26.06 24.18 -9.96
CA SER A 448 24.89 24.94 -9.47
C SER A 448 25.16 26.44 -9.39
N TYR A 449 26.31 26.85 -8.83
CA TYR A 449 26.63 28.28 -8.73
C TYR A 449 26.84 28.94 -10.11
N ALA A 450 27.53 28.25 -11.03
CA ALA A 450 27.72 28.72 -12.40
C ALA A 450 26.39 28.77 -13.18
N PHE A 451 25.51 27.80 -12.99
CA PHE A 451 24.21 27.70 -13.64
C PHE A 451 23.27 28.82 -13.18
N ASP A 452 23.15 29.09 -11.88
CA ASP A 452 22.38 30.24 -11.38
C ASP A 452 22.96 31.57 -11.90
N SER A 453 24.28 31.76 -11.82
CA SER A 453 24.89 32.98 -12.32
C SER A 453 24.70 33.20 -13.82
N TYR A 454 24.49 32.15 -14.61
CA TYR A 454 24.08 32.26 -16.01
C TYR A 454 22.58 32.57 -16.13
N TYR A 455 21.74 31.81 -15.43
CA TYR A 455 20.27 31.93 -15.45
C TYR A 455 19.78 33.34 -15.06
N GLN A 456 20.33 33.95 -14.00
CA GLN A 456 20.00 35.34 -13.65
C GLN A 456 20.47 36.34 -14.71
N LYS A 457 21.66 36.11 -15.30
CA LYS A 457 22.28 36.98 -16.30
C LYS A 457 21.50 36.98 -17.63
N GLU A 458 20.97 35.83 -18.04
CA GLU A 458 20.09 35.69 -19.21
C GLU A 458 18.61 36.00 -18.87
N GLY A 459 18.36 36.79 -17.82
CA GLY A 459 17.04 37.32 -17.46
C GLY A 459 16.01 36.26 -17.07
N ARG A 460 16.46 35.09 -16.61
CA ARG A 460 15.63 33.92 -16.27
C ARG A 460 14.75 33.41 -17.42
N SER A 461 15.19 33.64 -18.66
CA SER A 461 14.49 33.27 -19.89
C SER A 461 14.29 31.75 -20.02
N GLY A 462 13.19 31.34 -20.69
CA GLY A 462 12.89 29.93 -20.93
C GLY A 462 14.02 29.19 -21.64
N GLY A 463 14.49 28.07 -21.09
CA GLY A 463 15.62 27.30 -21.60
C GLY A 463 17.01 27.77 -21.13
N SER A 464 17.14 28.92 -20.44
CA SER A 464 18.43 29.35 -19.87
C SER A 464 18.89 28.52 -18.66
N CYS A 465 18.05 27.61 -18.16
CA CYS A 465 18.35 26.61 -17.13
C CYS A 465 18.09 25.17 -17.62
N ASP A 466 18.62 24.82 -18.80
CA ASP A 466 18.58 23.46 -19.34
C ASP A 466 19.95 22.77 -19.26
N PHE A 467 20.98 23.40 -19.84
CA PHE A 467 22.36 22.89 -19.92
C PHE A 467 22.47 21.48 -20.56
N LYS A 468 21.52 21.10 -21.43
CA LYS A 468 21.25 19.76 -21.98
C LYS A 468 20.64 18.77 -20.97
N GLY A 469 19.62 19.21 -20.22
CA GLY A 469 18.91 18.39 -19.24
C GLY A 469 19.75 17.94 -18.04
N VAL A 470 20.71 18.76 -17.60
CA VAL A 470 21.53 18.50 -16.38
C VAL A 470 21.35 19.56 -15.30
N ALA A 471 20.60 20.62 -15.59
CA ALA A 471 20.20 21.63 -14.64
C ALA A 471 18.68 21.65 -14.47
N MET A 472 18.22 22.12 -13.33
CA MET A 472 16.81 22.39 -13.06
C MET A 472 16.63 23.74 -12.38
N ILE A 473 15.49 24.38 -12.68
CA ILE A 473 15.06 25.56 -11.92
C ILE A 473 14.63 25.09 -10.54
N THR A 474 15.03 25.82 -9.50
CA THR A 474 14.54 25.66 -8.13
C THR A 474 14.12 27.02 -7.57
N THR A 475 13.27 27.03 -6.56
CA THR A 475 12.87 28.22 -5.80
C THR A 475 13.49 28.25 -4.40
N THR A 476 13.93 27.11 -3.87
CA THR A 476 14.78 27.01 -2.69
C THR A 476 16.10 27.74 -2.93
N ASP A 477 16.41 28.77 -2.13
CA ASP A 477 17.70 29.48 -2.21
C ASP A 477 18.86 28.52 -1.86
N PRO A 478 19.75 28.19 -2.81
CA PRO A 478 20.84 27.24 -2.58
C PRO A 478 22.04 27.87 -1.84
N SER A 479 21.94 29.14 -1.41
CA SER A 479 22.94 29.83 -0.59
C SER A 479 23.14 29.17 0.77
N HIS A 480 24.39 29.08 1.22
CA HIS A 480 24.75 28.41 2.47
C HIS A 480 26.03 28.98 3.09
N GLY A 481 25.96 29.31 4.38
CA GLY A 481 27.11 29.89 5.11
C GLY A 481 27.55 31.22 4.52
N SER A 482 28.76 31.27 3.96
CA SER A 482 29.30 32.42 3.22
C SER A 482 28.91 32.45 1.74
N CYS A 483 28.52 31.31 1.17
CA CYS A 483 28.17 31.21 -0.24
C CYS A 483 26.80 31.83 -0.49
N VAL A 484 26.75 32.91 -1.27
CA VAL A 484 25.49 33.57 -1.66
C VAL A 484 25.36 33.56 -3.17
N PHE A 485 24.29 32.95 -3.67
CA PHE A 485 24.01 32.79 -5.10
C PHE A 485 23.63 34.11 -5.77
N ALA A 486 23.54 34.11 -7.11
CA ALA A 486 23.25 35.32 -7.87
C ALA A 486 21.79 35.74 -7.68
N GLY A 487 20.85 34.79 -7.64
CA GLY A 487 19.42 35.06 -7.43
C GLY A 487 19.12 35.71 -6.08
N SER A 488 19.87 35.37 -5.02
CA SER A 488 19.58 35.73 -3.62
C SER A 488 20.07 37.14 -3.25
N LYS A 489 20.96 37.72 -4.07
CA LYS A 489 21.54 39.05 -3.87
C LYS A 489 20.48 40.13 -4.11
N LYS A 490 19.82 40.55 -3.02
CA LYS A 490 18.75 41.56 -3.01
C LYS A 490 19.12 42.78 -3.86
N VAL A 491 18.41 42.95 -4.98
CA VAL A 491 18.65 44.03 -5.96
C VAL A 491 18.27 45.38 -5.34
N SER A 492 19.24 46.10 -4.80
CA SER A 492 19.06 47.50 -4.45
C SER A 492 19.00 48.33 -5.74
N ASN A 493 17.80 48.78 -6.12
CA ASN A 493 17.59 49.69 -7.26
C ASN A 493 18.18 51.08 -6.98
N LYS A 494 19.50 51.19 -7.00
CA LYS A 494 20.23 52.45 -7.18
C LYS A 494 20.56 52.59 -8.65
N SER A 495 19.79 53.44 -9.34
CA SER A 495 20.15 53.90 -10.68
C SER A 495 21.55 54.52 -10.63
N SER A 496 22.50 53.92 -11.33
CA SER A 496 23.84 54.46 -11.54
C SER A 496 23.78 55.53 -12.64
N THR A 497 23.16 56.68 -12.31
CA THR A 497 23.27 57.90 -13.10
C THR A 497 24.74 58.19 -13.38
N ALA A 498 25.11 58.32 -14.65
CA ALA A 498 26.49 58.52 -15.05
C ALA A 498 27.07 59.81 -14.45
N VAL A 499 28.22 59.71 -13.77
CA VAL A 499 28.99 60.87 -13.33
C VAL A 499 30.46 60.65 -13.68
N ASN A 500 30.99 61.41 -14.64
CA ASN A 500 32.42 61.47 -14.89
C ASN A 500 33.10 62.25 -13.77
N ALA A 501 34.05 61.62 -13.08
CA ALA A 501 34.92 62.29 -12.11
C ALA A 501 36.32 61.66 -12.12
N THR A 502 37.18 62.11 -13.02
CA THR A 502 38.63 61.92 -12.89
C THR A 502 39.16 62.75 -11.74
N HIS A 503 39.95 62.16 -10.83
CA HIS A 503 41.14 62.80 -10.26
C HIS A 503 42.06 61.74 -9.63
N ALA A 504 43.36 62.05 -9.55
CA ALA A 504 44.41 61.14 -9.09
C ALA A 504 45.11 61.66 -7.81
N SER A 505 46.07 60.85 -7.30
CA SER A 505 46.95 61.02 -6.12
C SER A 505 46.58 60.12 -4.93
N GLY A 506 47.54 59.57 -4.16
CA GLY A 506 48.99 59.52 -4.42
C GLY A 506 49.87 59.24 -3.19
N ALA A 507 50.73 58.22 -3.30
CA ALA A 507 51.91 57.91 -2.47
C ALA A 507 51.74 57.57 -0.96
N GLY A 508 52.54 56.59 -0.48
CA GLY A 508 52.56 56.13 0.91
C GLY A 508 53.55 54.98 1.19
N THR A 509 54.85 55.28 1.17
CA THR A 509 55.98 54.39 1.55
C THR A 509 55.88 53.81 2.97
N ALA A 510 56.47 52.66 3.37
CA ALA A 510 57.39 51.67 2.76
C ALA A 510 57.16 50.29 3.49
N ARG A 511 57.93 49.17 3.38
CA ARG A 511 59.36 48.86 3.10
C ARG A 511 59.54 47.46 2.46
N PHE A 512 60.77 47.11 2.10
CA PHE A 512 61.18 45.79 1.59
C PHE A 512 61.74 44.86 2.68
N ILE A 513 61.49 43.56 2.54
CA ILE A 513 62.50 42.48 2.71
C ILE A 513 62.37 41.55 1.49
N ASN A 514 63.47 40.91 1.07
CA ASN A 514 63.58 40.27 -0.25
C ASN A 514 64.42 38.98 -0.17
N ILE A 515 63.86 37.83 -0.58
CA ILE A 515 64.60 36.58 -0.83
C ILE A 515 64.15 35.99 -2.18
N ARG A 516 65.12 35.51 -2.96
CA ARG A 516 64.97 34.97 -4.34
C ARG A 516 64.59 33.49 -4.27
N GLY A 517 63.70 32.96 -5.12
CA GLY A 517 64.02 32.45 -6.47
C GLY A 517 63.80 30.92 -6.52
N THR A 518 63.66 30.21 -7.66
CA THR A 518 63.82 30.58 -9.08
C THR A 518 63.07 29.61 -10.03
N ARG A 519 62.55 30.13 -11.17
CA ARG A 519 62.34 29.47 -12.50
C ARG A 519 61.42 28.23 -12.58
N ASN A 520 60.38 28.16 -13.42
CA ASN A 520 60.27 28.23 -14.91
C ASN A 520 60.99 27.10 -15.68
N MET A 521 60.20 26.20 -16.30
CA MET A 521 60.08 26.04 -17.78
C MET A 521 58.93 25.06 -18.15
N ALA A 522 58.60 24.93 -19.44
CA ALA A 522 57.44 24.17 -19.97
C ALA A 522 57.76 23.49 -21.32
N CYS A 523 56.86 22.60 -21.79
CA CYS A 523 56.81 21.97 -23.14
C CYS A 523 57.95 20.94 -23.47
N ASP A 524 57.81 19.93 -24.35
CA ASP A 524 56.64 19.46 -25.14
C ASP A 524 56.80 18.01 -25.75
N ILE A 525 55.67 17.40 -26.15
CA ILE A 525 55.41 16.54 -27.35
C ILE A 525 56.15 15.17 -27.60
N CYS A 526 55.35 14.07 -27.65
CA CYS A 526 55.46 12.75 -28.38
C CYS A 526 56.68 11.79 -28.17
N GLY A 527 56.64 10.48 -28.48
CA GLY A 527 55.53 9.56 -28.83
C GLY A 527 55.95 8.13 -29.35
N THR A 528 55.00 7.17 -29.33
CA THR A 528 54.95 5.83 -30.03
C THR A 528 55.71 4.57 -29.53
N ARG A 529 54.97 3.42 -29.53
CA ARG A 529 55.34 1.97 -29.65
C ARG A 529 56.42 1.39 -28.68
N ALA A 530 56.22 0.39 -27.81
CA ALA A 530 55.47 -0.91 -27.82
C ALA A 530 56.05 -1.96 -28.80
N SER A 531 56.23 -3.26 -28.48
CA SER A 531 55.70 -4.16 -27.39
C SER A 531 56.84 -5.07 -26.84
N ALA A 532 56.74 -6.29 -26.23
CA ALA A 532 55.66 -7.29 -26.00
C ALA A 532 56.00 -8.34 -24.89
N SER A 533 54.99 -9.15 -24.50
CA SER A 533 54.99 -10.56 -24.00
C SER A 533 55.89 -11.04 -22.84
N PHE A 534 55.26 -11.57 -21.78
CA PHE A 534 55.15 -13.04 -21.56
C PHE A 534 53.94 -13.40 -20.66
N ILE A 535 53.44 -14.64 -20.76
CA ILE A 535 52.29 -15.19 -19.99
C ILE A 535 52.71 -16.55 -19.40
N PRO A 536 52.27 -16.90 -18.18
CA PRO A 536 51.60 -18.19 -17.98
C PRO A 536 50.18 -18.03 -17.44
N SER A 537 49.28 -18.93 -17.84
CA SER A 537 47.90 -19.04 -17.36
C SER A 537 47.76 -20.13 -16.30
N LEU A 538 46.84 -19.93 -15.36
CA LEU A 538 46.07 -20.97 -14.68
C LEU A 538 44.65 -20.43 -14.45
N ASP A 539 43.69 -21.34 -14.39
CA ASP A 539 42.30 -21.06 -14.77
C ASP A 539 41.33 -20.92 -13.57
N ASP A 540 40.21 -20.26 -13.84
CA ASP A 540 38.85 -20.30 -13.26
C ASP A 540 38.61 -20.81 -11.81
N ASP A 541 37.92 -19.97 -11.03
CA ASP A 541 36.87 -20.39 -10.07
C ASP A 541 35.95 -19.17 -9.79
N ASP A 542 34.95 -18.93 -10.66
CA ASP A 542 33.92 -17.88 -10.51
C ASP A 542 32.79 -18.35 -9.57
N GLU A 543 32.89 -18.09 -8.25
CA GLU A 543 31.74 -18.26 -7.34
C GLU A 543 30.75 -17.07 -7.44
N GLU A 544 29.79 -17.20 -8.36
CA GLU A 544 28.64 -16.29 -8.51
C GLU A 544 27.74 -16.33 -7.24
N LEU A 545 27.92 -15.37 -6.34
CA LEU A 545 27.24 -15.29 -5.03
C LEU A 545 25.75 -14.91 -5.13
N ASP A 546 24.93 -15.81 -5.67
CA ASP A 546 23.59 -15.49 -6.16
C ASP A 546 22.49 -15.44 -5.07
N SER A 547 22.05 -14.22 -4.75
CA SER A 547 21.04 -13.89 -3.75
C SER A 547 19.60 -14.23 -4.20
N SER A 548 19.11 -15.43 -3.89
CA SER A 548 17.75 -15.89 -4.25
C SER A 548 16.91 -16.34 -3.05
N VAL A 549 16.36 -15.40 -2.28
CA VAL A 549 15.27 -15.66 -1.30
C VAL A 549 14.07 -14.69 -1.49
N GLY A 550 14.29 -13.46 -1.97
CA GLY A 550 13.25 -12.41 -2.04
C GLY A 550 12.27 -12.43 -3.22
N SER A 551 11.87 -13.59 -3.75
CA SER A 551 11.30 -13.69 -5.12
C SER A 551 9.96 -14.44 -5.28
N VAL A 552 8.89 -14.07 -4.54
CA VAL A 552 7.53 -14.64 -4.73
C VAL A 552 6.38 -13.61 -4.68
N PHE A 553 6.45 -12.57 -5.52
CA PHE A 553 5.32 -11.65 -5.77
C PHE A 553 4.91 -11.60 -7.25
N PHE A 554 3.81 -12.29 -7.56
CA PHE A 554 3.01 -12.14 -8.78
C PHE A 554 1.52 -12.23 -8.36
N PRO A 555 0.60 -11.46 -8.97
CA PRO A 555 -0.84 -11.55 -8.69
C PRO A 555 -1.46 -12.77 -9.40
N LEU A 556 -2.27 -13.54 -8.70
CA LEU A 556 -2.70 -14.88 -9.16
C LEU A 556 -4.22 -14.99 -9.25
N LYS A 557 -4.73 -15.58 -10.35
CA LYS A 557 -6.17 -15.66 -10.66
C LYS A 557 -6.77 -17.02 -10.27
N ARG A 558 -8.02 -16.99 -9.80
CA ARG A 558 -8.82 -18.18 -9.44
C ARG A 558 -9.24 -18.95 -10.70
N CYS A 559 -8.77 -20.19 -10.84
CA CYS A 559 -9.05 -21.02 -12.00
C CYS A 559 -10.48 -21.62 -11.98
N THR A 560 -11.35 -21.22 -12.91
CA THR A 560 -12.75 -21.70 -13.03
C THR A 560 -12.88 -22.93 -13.94
N SER A 561 -13.70 -23.90 -13.55
CA SER A 561 -13.89 -25.21 -14.21
C SER A 561 -14.72 -25.18 -15.51
N GLY A 562 -14.18 -24.57 -16.57
CA GLY A 562 -14.82 -24.47 -17.89
C GLY A 562 -14.61 -25.68 -18.81
N VAL A 563 -15.30 -26.80 -18.58
CA VAL A 563 -15.22 -27.99 -19.48
C VAL A 563 -16.01 -27.77 -20.77
N LYS A 564 -15.32 -27.73 -21.93
CA LYS A 564 -15.93 -27.97 -23.26
C LYS A 564 -15.05 -28.88 -24.11
N ARG A 565 -15.65 -29.93 -24.68
CA ARG A 565 -15.01 -30.91 -25.58
C ARG A 565 -15.15 -30.51 -27.05
N LYS A 566 -14.05 -30.61 -27.80
CA LYS A 566 -13.92 -31.02 -29.22
C LYS A 566 -12.48 -31.54 -29.36
N SER A 567 -12.17 -32.76 -29.83
CA SER A 567 -12.42 -33.40 -31.14
C SER A 567 -11.79 -32.60 -32.31
N SER A 568 -10.92 -33.16 -33.14
CA SER A 568 -10.30 -34.51 -33.20
C SER A 568 -9.20 -34.50 -34.27
N GLU A 569 -8.43 -35.60 -34.39
CA GLU A 569 -7.53 -35.93 -35.53
C GLU A 569 -6.28 -35.03 -35.70
N ASP A 570 -5.17 -35.48 -36.29
CA ASP A 570 -4.56 -36.82 -36.40
C ASP A 570 -3.08 -36.65 -36.85
N GLN A 571 -2.24 -37.68 -36.69
CA GLN A 571 -0.88 -37.85 -37.27
C GLN A 571 0.21 -36.87 -36.76
N GLY A 572 1.48 -37.26 -36.67
CA GLY A 572 2.11 -38.58 -36.89
C GLY A 572 3.62 -38.42 -37.17
N LEU A 573 4.38 -39.51 -37.01
CA LEU A 573 5.86 -39.60 -37.21
C LEU A 573 6.67 -38.87 -36.09
N ALA A 574 7.59 -39.47 -35.31
CA ALA A 574 8.45 -40.66 -35.49
C ALA A 574 9.62 -40.39 -36.47
N ASP A 575 10.90 -40.74 -36.22
CA ASP A 575 11.52 -41.61 -35.20
C ASP A 575 13.00 -41.23 -34.90
N GLU A 576 13.58 -41.82 -33.84
CA GLU A 576 14.94 -42.45 -33.69
C GLU A 576 16.24 -41.79 -34.25
N ASP A 577 17.45 -41.99 -33.69
CA ASP A 577 17.91 -42.54 -32.40
C ASP A 577 19.40 -42.17 -32.11
N PHE A 578 19.95 -42.68 -30.99
CA PHE A 578 21.32 -43.21 -30.70
C PHE A 578 21.80 -42.79 -29.28
N LEU A 579 21.95 -43.68 -28.28
CA LEU A 579 22.91 -44.81 -28.09
C LEU A 579 24.33 -44.33 -27.66
N ASP A 580 25.06 -44.93 -26.70
CA ASP A 580 24.86 -46.09 -25.78
C ASP A 580 25.74 -45.80 -24.49
N SER A 581 26.04 -46.61 -23.44
CA SER A 581 26.00 -48.05 -23.15
C SER A 581 25.89 -48.40 -21.65
N GLY A 582 25.23 -49.53 -21.35
CA GLY A 582 25.46 -50.38 -20.15
C GLY A 582 24.60 -50.06 -18.91
N GLY A 583 24.06 -51.04 -18.16
CA GLY A 583 24.14 -52.51 -18.23
C GLY A 583 24.47 -53.14 -16.85
N PHE A 584 23.95 -54.31 -16.44
CA PHE A 584 23.07 -55.28 -17.12
C PHE A 584 22.44 -56.31 -16.13
N ARG A 585 21.36 -57.01 -16.58
CA ARG A 585 20.62 -58.17 -15.97
C ARG A 585 19.49 -57.76 -14.99
N GLY A 586 18.26 -58.31 -15.01
CA GLY A 586 17.65 -59.52 -15.62
C GLY A 586 16.84 -60.26 -14.52
N MET A 587 15.66 -60.89 -14.69
CA MET A 587 14.90 -61.39 -15.85
C MET A 587 13.41 -61.63 -15.48
N LYS A 588 12.52 -61.73 -16.50
CA LYS A 588 11.27 -62.55 -16.71
C LYS A 588 10.70 -63.42 -15.54
N SER A 589 9.39 -63.76 -15.43
CA SER A 589 8.09 -63.34 -16.05
C SER A 589 6.89 -64.14 -15.46
N ALA A 590 5.64 -63.69 -15.71
CA ALA A 590 4.38 -64.47 -15.87
C ALA A 590 3.61 -65.20 -14.71
N SER A 591 2.39 -64.68 -14.43
CA SER A 591 1.06 -65.38 -14.50
C SER A 591 0.39 -66.20 -13.35
N LYS A 592 -0.86 -65.78 -13.03
CA LYS A 592 -2.10 -66.53 -12.60
C LYS A 592 -2.13 -67.35 -11.28
N ALA A 593 -2.95 -66.94 -10.30
CA ALA A 593 -4.33 -67.42 -9.97
C ALA A 593 -4.31 -68.44 -8.77
N VAL A 594 -5.34 -68.73 -7.94
CA VAL A 594 -6.84 -68.75 -7.99
C VAL A 594 -7.39 -68.38 -6.56
N VAL A 595 -8.44 -67.54 -6.38
CA VAL A 595 -9.84 -67.83 -5.88
C VAL A 595 -9.94 -68.88 -4.72
N VAL A 596 -10.60 -68.66 -3.56
CA VAL A 596 -12.06 -68.75 -3.20
C VAL A 596 -12.25 -68.20 -1.74
N GLU A 597 -13.22 -67.33 -1.39
CA GLU A 597 -14.58 -67.52 -0.74
C GLU A 597 -14.60 -68.34 0.60
N ASP A 598 -15.46 -68.15 1.63
CA ASP A 598 -16.51 -67.15 1.97
C ASP A 598 -16.96 -67.18 3.48
N GLU A 599 -18.03 -66.44 3.81
CA GLU A 599 -19.04 -66.62 4.91
C GLU A 599 -18.81 -66.06 6.34
N SER A 600 -19.88 -66.05 7.15
CA SER A 600 -20.09 -65.36 8.46
C SER A 600 -21.02 -66.23 9.37
N PRO A 601 -21.96 -65.76 10.24
CA PRO A 601 -22.13 -64.52 11.05
C PRO A 601 -22.59 -64.75 12.55
N SER A 602 -22.75 -63.65 13.32
CA SER A 602 -23.69 -63.47 14.48
C SER A 602 -23.49 -64.27 15.81
N GLY A 603 -24.03 -63.87 16.98
CA GLY A 603 -24.76 -62.65 17.40
C GLY A 603 -25.44 -62.75 18.81
N ALA A 604 -26.10 -61.66 19.26
CA ALA A 604 -26.92 -61.52 20.50
C ALA A 604 -26.17 -61.54 21.87
N ASP A 605 -26.71 -61.08 23.02
CA ASP A 605 -28.10 -60.68 23.37
C ASP A 605 -28.18 -59.45 24.35
N LEU A 606 -29.33 -59.20 25.00
CA LEU A 606 -29.86 -57.86 25.31
C LEU A 606 -30.32 -57.61 26.79
N ARG A 607 -30.62 -56.33 27.12
CA ARG A 607 -31.46 -55.81 28.24
C ARG A 607 -30.79 -55.65 29.62
N THR A 608 -31.18 -54.69 30.49
CA THR A 608 -32.28 -53.68 30.48
C THR A 608 -31.73 -52.30 31.02
N LEU A 609 -32.42 -51.27 31.56
CA LEU A 609 -33.79 -51.07 32.10
C LEU A 609 -34.39 -49.67 31.76
N LYS A 610 -34.66 -48.80 32.75
CA LYS A 610 -35.41 -47.51 32.69
C LYS A 610 -34.98 -46.61 33.86
N THR A 611 -35.15 -45.28 33.91
CA THR A 611 -36.40 -44.46 33.88
C THR A 611 -36.03 -43.00 33.54
N SER A 612 -36.58 -42.36 32.49
CA SER A 612 -37.87 -41.61 32.39
C SER A 612 -37.90 -40.30 33.21
N GLU A 613 -38.44 -39.15 32.78
CA GLU A 613 -38.96 -38.57 31.51
C GLU A 613 -39.04 -37.02 31.76
N SER A 614 -39.30 -36.05 30.87
CA SER A 614 -39.89 -35.90 29.51
C SER A 614 -39.28 -34.62 28.86
N THR A 615 -39.14 -34.41 27.54
CA THR A 615 -40.11 -33.91 26.51
C THR A 615 -40.91 -32.65 26.91
N VAL A 616 -41.21 -31.67 26.04
CA VAL A 616 -41.54 -31.63 24.59
C VAL A 616 -40.85 -30.39 23.94
N ASP A 617 -40.29 -30.31 22.72
CA ASP A 617 -40.40 -31.03 21.42
C ASP A 617 -41.32 -30.35 20.35
N LEU A 618 -41.25 -30.79 19.08
CA LEU A 618 -41.85 -30.25 17.83
C LEU A 618 -41.12 -29.02 17.23
N THR A 619 -40.35 -29.04 16.13
CA THR A 619 -40.32 -29.73 14.80
C THR A 619 -40.94 -28.93 13.64
N ASP A 620 -40.20 -28.80 12.53
CA ASP A 620 -40.53 -29.42 11.22
C ASP A 620 -39.53 -28.94 10.13
N ASP A 621 -39.50 -29.52 8.92
CA ASP A 621 -38.82 -30.78 8.54
C ASP A 621 -38.53 -30.78 7.01
N PHE A 622 -37.77 -31.76 6.49
CA PHE A 622 -37.71 -32.23 5.07
C PHE A 622 -37.17 -31.26 3.97
N LEU A 623 -36.56 -31.67 2.84
CA LEU A 623 -36.12 -32.95 2.19
C LEU A 623 -34.84 -32.59 1.34
N ASP A 624 -33.74 -33.37 1.31
CA ASP A 624 -33.40 -34.48 0.36
C ASP A 624 -32.89 -34.01 -1.04
N SER A 625 -31.97 -34.64 -1.78
CA SER A 625 -31.03 -35.79 -1.62
C SER A 625 -29.83 -35.68 -2.58
N GLY A 626 -28.80 -36.52 -2.40
CA GLY A 626 -27.85 -36.90 -3.46
C GLY A 626 -26.38 -36.96 -3.04
N GLY A 627 -25.66 -38.06 -3.34
CA GLY A 627 -24.25 -38.20 -2.96
C GLY A 627 -23.52 -39.42 -3.55
N PHE A 628 -22.46 -39.87 -2.87
CA PHE A 628 -21.68 -41.10 -3.09
C PHE A 628 -20.82 -41.22 -4.37
N ARG A 629 -19.48 -41.11 -4.22
CA ARG A 629 -18.55 -42.27 -4.13
C ARG A 629 -17.09 -41.80 -3.94
N GLY A 630 -16.32 -42.53 -3.13
CA GLY A 630 -14.93 -42.19 -2.77
C GLY A 630 -13.86 -43.11 -3.41
N ILE A 631 -12.60 -42.86 -3.07
CA ILE A 631 -11.43 -43.66 -3.48
C ILE A 631 -10.63 -44.08 -2.24
N LYS A 632 -10.05 -45.30 -2.29
CA LYS A 632 -9.32 -45.93 -1.18
C LYS A 632 -7.92 -45.34 -1.03
N SER A 633 -7.50 -45.00 0.19
CA SER A 633 -6.08 -44.84 0.50
C SER A 633 -5.37 -46.20 0.51
N ARG A 634 -4.04 -46.20 0.34
CA ARG A 634 -3.24 -47.41 0.18
C ARG A 634 -2.13 -47.43 1.22
N ASN A 635 -2.46 -47.91 2.43
CA ASN A 635 -1.52 -47.93 3.55
C ASN A 635 -0.22 -48.65 3.17
N LYS A 636 0.90 -47.95 3.37
CA LYS A 636 2.23 -48.54 3.34
C LYS A 636 2.80 -48.33 4.75
N ALA A 637 2.76 -49.37 5.57
CA ALA A 637 3.20 -49.28 6.95
C ALA A 637 4.70 -48.95 7.01
N VAL A 638 5.05 -47.95 7.83
CA VAL A 638 6.42 -47.74 8.30
C VAL A 638 6.51 -48.42 9.65
N VAL A 639 7.44 -49.37 9.79
CA VAL A 639 7.72 -50.01 11.07
C VAL A 639 8.53 -49.03 11.92
N ILE A 640 7.97 -48.63 13.05
CA ILE A 640 8.71 -48.02 14.15
C ILE A 640 8.97 -49.14 15.17
N SER A 641 10.19 -49.21 15.70
CA SER A 641 10.57 -50.18 16.73
C SER A 641 10.05 -49.76 18.10
N ASP A 642 9.26 -50.61 18.75
CA ASP A 642 8.64 -50.33 20.04
C ASP A 642 9.66 -50.32 21.21
N GLU A 643 9.86 -49.15 21.83
CA GLU A 643 10.00 -49.05 23.28
C GLU A 643 8.79 -48.26 23.81
N VAL A 644 7.69 -48.96 24.06
CA VAL A 644 6.40 -48.38 24.47
C VAL A 644 6.30 -48.33 26.00
N CYS A 645 6.12 -47.13 26.56
CA CYS A 645 5.59 -46.97 27.91
C CYS A 645 4.10 -47.39 27.92
N PRO A 646 3.69 -48.35 28.77
CA PRO A 646 2.31 -48.83 28.80
C PRO A 646 1.37 -47.90 29.58
N ALA A 647 0.07 -48.00 29.25
CA ALA A 647 -1.05 -47.27 29.85
C ALA A 647 -1.10 -45.75 29.60
N ALA A 648 -2.30 -45.18 29.73
CA ALA A 648 -2.53 -43.74 29.67
C ALA A 648 -2.29 -43.15 31.06
N ASP A 649 -1.22 -42.36 31.22
CA ASP A 649 -0.70 -41.99 32.54
C ASP A 649 -0.34 -40.48 32.65
N ILE A 650 -0.30 -39.99 33.89
CA ILE A 650 -0.64 -38.63 34.33
C ILE A 650 0.51 -37.60 34.12
N GLY A 651 1.42 -37.87 33.18
CA GLY A 651 2.67 -37.11 33.02
C GLY A 651 3.10 -36.72 31.61
N THR A 652 2.31 -36.99 30.56
CA THR A 652 2.71 -36.64 29.17
C THR A 652 2.15 -35.28 28.75
N LEU A 653 2.97 -34.41 28.16
CA LEU A 653 2.57 -33.12 27.59
C LEU A 653 3.01 -32.97 26.13
N LYS A 654 2.16 -32.32 25.33
CA LYS A 654 2.42 -31.95 23.93
C LYS A 654 2.50 -30.44 23.77
N ILE A 655 3.57 -29.96 23.12
CA ILE A 655 3.80 -28.54 22.82
C ILE A 655 3.95 -28.39 21.30
N LEU A 656 3.07 -27.61 20.68
CA LEU A 656 3.09 -27.31 19.24
C LEU A 656 3.76 -25.95 19.00
N SER A 657 4.65 -25.86 18.02
CA SER A 657 5.14 -24.62 17.43
C SER A 657 4.77 -24.55 15.96
N TYR A 658 4.25 -23.42 15.47
CA TYR A 658 3.83 -23.28 14.07
C TYR A 658 3.82 -21.81 13.60
N ASN A 659 4.65 -21.47 12.59
CA ASN A 659 4.47 -20.25 11.79
C ASN A 659 3.26 -20.43 10.84
N VAL A 660 2.23 -19.59 10.99
CA VAL A 660 0.94 -19.73 10.28
C VAL A 660 0.90 -19.09 8.88
N TRP A 661 1.96 -18.40 8.49
CA TRP A 661 2.11 -17.58 7.30
C TRP A 661 1.11 -16.41 7.22
N PHE A 662 1.58 -15.18 7.42
CA PHE A 662 0.78 -13.94 7.34
C PHE A 662 0.18 -13.66 5.94
N ARG A 663 0.44 -14.53 4.96
CA ARG A 663 -0.02 -14.38 3.58
C ARG A 663 -1.53 -14.64 3.44
N GLU A 664 -2.33 -13.59 3.53
CA GLU A 664 -3.79 -13.66 3.51
C GLU A 664 -4.43 -13.84 2.12
N ASP A 665 -3.74 -13.50 1.02
CA ASP A 665 -4.29 -13.66 -0.35
C ASP A 665 -4.44 -15.13 -0.79
N LEU A 666 -3.77 -16.06 -0.11
CA LEU A 666 -3.70 -17.47 -0.49
C LEU A 666 -4.61 -18.34 0.41
N GLU A 667 -5.90 -18.40 0.03
CA GLU A 667 -6.92 -19.33 0.56
C GLU A 667 -7.02 -19.38 2.11
N LEU A 668 -6.81 -18.22 2.76
CA LEU A 668 -6.64 -18.05 4.21
C LEU A 668 -7.59 -18.89 5.07
N GLN A 669 -8.89 -18.78 4.81
CA GLN A 669 -9.94 -19.48 5.58
C GLN A 669 -9.69 -21.00 5.62
N LYS A 670 -9.41 -21.63 4.47
CA LYS A 670 -9.18 -23.07 4.36
C LYS A 670 -7.83 -23.49 4.93
N ARG A 671 -6.80 -22.64 4.81
CA ARG A 671 -5.50 -22.86 5.47
C ARG A 671 -5.66 -22.93 6.99
N MET A 672 -6.39 -21.97 7.55
CA MET A 672 -6.62 -21.88 9.01
C MET A 672 -7.60 -22.95 9.51
N GLU A 673 -8.59 -23.36 8.71
CA GLU A 673 -9.45 -24.52 8.99
C GLU A 673 -8.63 -25.83 9.03
N ALA A 674 -7.80 -26.10 8.02
CA ALA A 674 -6.95 -27.29 7.99
C ALA A 674 -5.91 -27.32 9.13
N LEU A 675 -5.38 -26.15 9.51
CA LEU A 675 -4.54 -26.01 10.71
C LEU A 675 -5.35 -26.26 11.99
N GLY A 676 -6.62 -25.83 12.05
CA GLY A 676 -7.56 -26.17 13.10
C GLY A 676 -7.84 -27.67 13.22
N ASP A 677 -7.92 -28.39 12.10
CA ASP A 677 -8.07 -29.85 12.08
C ASP A 677 -6.79 -30.56 12.58
N LEU A 678 -5.59 -30.05 12.25
CA LEU A 678 -4.35 -30.55 12.84
C LEU A 678 -4.30 -30.34 14.37
N ILE A 679 -4.77 -29.20 14.87
CA ILE A 679 -4.84 -28.90 16.31
C ILE A 679 -5.81 -29.87 17.01
N GLN A 680 -6.97 -30.13 16.41
CA GLN A 680 -7.94 -31.10 16.94
C GLN A 680 -7.39 -32.54 16.90
N LEU A 681 -6.71 -32.93 15.82
CA LEU A 681 -6.12 -34.27 15.63
C LEU A 681 -5.00 -34.57 16.63
N HIS A 682 -4.05 -33.65 16.79
CA HIS A 682 -2.89 -33.86 17.66
C HIS A 682 -3.20 -33.51 19.13
N SER A 683 -4.18 -32.63 19.36
CA SER A 683 -4.61 -32.11 20.66
C SER A 683 -3.44 -31.67 21.57
N PRO A 684 -2.62 -30.70 21.14
CA PRO A 684 -1.51 -30.18 21.93
C PRO A 684 -1.99 -29.46 23.20
N ASP A 685 -1.21 -29.46 24.27
CA ASP A 685 -1.57 -28.87 25.56
C ASP A 685 -1.12 -27.42 25.67
N LEU A 686 -0.04 -27.06 24.97
CA LEU A 686 0.33 -25.69 24.65
C LEU A 686 0.59 -25.53 23.15
N ILE A 687 0.24 -24.36 22.60
CA ILE A 687 0.51 -23.97 21.21
C ILE A 687 1.24 -22.64 21.20
N CYS A 688 2.26 -22.52 20.35
CA CYS A 688 3.06 -21.33 20.12
C CYS A 688 3.02 -20.99 18.63
N PHE A 689 2.23 -19.97 18.26
CA PHE A 689 2.12 -19.48 16.90
C PHE A 689 3.03 -18.27 16.64
N GLN A 690 3.53 -18.20 15.41
CA GLN A 690 4.25 -17.07 14.84
C GLN A 690 3.48 -16.56 13.59
N GLU A 691 3.61 -15.27 13.26
CA GLU A 691 2.89 -14.60 12.15
C GLU A 691 1.36 -14.53 12.27
N VAL A 692 0.80 -14.57 13.48
CA VAL A 692 -0.65 -14.42 13.66
C VAL A 692 -1.07 -12.98 13.34
N THR A 693 -1.89 -12.82 12.31
CA THR A 693 -2.53 -11.54 11.93
C THR A 693 -3.87 -11.36 12.68
N PRO A 694 -4.46 -10.15 12.69
CA PRO A 694 -5.80 -9.92 13.24
C PRO A 694 -6.89 -10.78 12.58
N ASN A 695 -6.79 -11.08 11.27
CA ASN A 695 -7.77 -11.93 10.58
C ASN A 695 -7.58 -13.41 10.93
N ILE A 696 -6.34 -13.89 11.08
CA ILE A 696 -6.07 -15.25 11.56
C ILE A 696 -6.58 -15.43 13.00
N TYR A 697 -6.32 -14.46 13.88
CA TYR A 697 -6.85 -14.44 15.25
C TYR A 697 -8.39 -14.58 15.25
N ASN A 698 -9.08 -13.81 14.41
CA ASN A 698 -10.53 -13.80 14.25
C ASN A 698 -11.10 -15.15 13.72
N ILE A 699 -10.34 -15.88 12.90
CA ILE A 699 -10.72 -17.24 12.44
C ILE A 699 -10.51 -18.26 13.58
N PHE A 700 -9.39 -18.16 14.30
CA PHE A 700 -9.11 -19.04 15.45
C PHE A 700 -10.10 -18.81 16.60
N GLU A 701 -10.41 -17.57 16.97
CA GLU A 701 -11.38 -17.19 18.01
C GLU A 701 -12.79 -17.74 17.75
N LYS A 702 -13.15 -17.96 16.47
CA LYS A 702 -14.42 -18.58 16.05
C LYS A 702 -14.35 -20.10 15.89
N SER A 703 -13.18 -20.70 15.99
CA SER A 703 -12.98 -22.14 15.77
C SER A 703 -13.41 -22.95 16.98
N ARG A 704 -14.04 -24.12 16.75
CA ARG A 704 -14.61 -24.96 17.82
C ARG A 704 -13.60 -25.40 18.89
N TRP A 705 -12.32 -25.50 18.51
CA TRP A 705 -11.23 -25.89 19.40
C TRP A 705 -10.68 -24.74 20.26
N TRP A 706 -11.05 -23.48 20.02
CA TRP A 706 -10.52 -22.32 20.75
C TRP A 706 -10.87 -22.35 22.24
N ASN A 707 -12.13 -22.66 22.56
CA ASN A 707 -12.71 -22.54 23.90
C ASN A 707 -12.12 -23.50 24.97
N VAL A 708 -11.17 -24.38 24.60
CA VAL A 708 -10.43 -25.21 25.56
C VAL A 708 -9.03 -24.67 25.89
N TYR A 709 -8.65 -23.51 25.33
CA TYR A 709 -7.37 -22.85 25.58
C TYR A 709 -7.55 -21.46 26.22
N GLU A 710 -6.71 -21.15 27.20
CA GLU A 710 -6.43 -19.77 27.63
C GLU A 710 -5.46 -19.11 26.64
N CYS A 711 -5.68 -17.84 26.31
CA CYS A 711 -4.92 -17.13 25.27
C CYS A 711 -4.11 -15.94 25.82
N SER A 712 -2.81 -15.91 25.48
CA SER A 712 -1.86 -14.83 25.82
C SER A 712 -2.22 -13.45 25.23
N VAL A 713 -2.98 -13.41 24.14
CA VAL A 713 -3.31 -12.19 23.40
C VAL A 713 -4.81 -11.92 23.53
N SER A 714 -5.14 -10.87 24.28
CA SER A 714 -6.50 -10.34 24.33
C SER A 714 -6.90 -9.73 22.98
N SER A 715 -8.17 -9.88 22.60
CA SER A 715 -8.71 -9.35 21.33
C SER A 715 -8.33 -7.88 21.07
N LYS A 716 -8.40 -7.00 22.10
CA LYS A 716 -7.96 -5.59 21.97
C LYS A 716 -6.48 -5.44 21.58
N LYS A 717 -5.57 -6.34 22.00
CA LYS A 717 -4.17 -6.32 21.55
C LYS A 717 -4.03 -6.86 20.12
N ALA A 718 -4.76 -7.92 19.76
CA ALA A 718 -4.70 -8.51 18.43
C ALA A 718 -4.92 -7.46 17.32
N PHE A 719 -5.94 -6.62 17.46
CA PHE A 719 -6.26 -5.56 16.49
C PHE A 719 -5.35 -4.31 16.55
N THR A 720 -4.26 -4.31 17.32
CA THR A 720 -3.31 -3.17 17.39
C THR A 720 -1.97 -3.41 16.69
N ARG A 721 -1.75 -4.58 16.10
CA ARG A 721 -0.49 -4.97 15.45
C ARG A 721 -0.77 -5.70 14.13
N PRO A 722 0.05 -5.52 13.08
CA PRO A 722 -0.17 -6.17 11.78
C PRO A 722 -0.01 -7.70 11.86
N TYR A 723 0.93 -8.17 12.68
CA TYR A 723 1.05 -9.55 13.12
C TYR A 723 1.80 -9.63 14.47
N PHE A 724 1.71 -10.77 15.14
CA PHE A 724 2.30 -11.01 16.46
C PHE A 724 2.59 -12.51 16.70
N CYS A 725 3.33 -12.81 17.79
CA CYS A 725 3.39 -14.16 18.35
C CYS A 725 2.21 -14.38 19.30
N MET A 726 1.64 -15.59 19.31
CA MET A 726 0.51 -15.94 20.17
C MET A 726 0.70 -17.32 20.80
N GLN A 727 0.60 -17.38 22.12
CA GLN A 727 0.59 -18.62 22.90
C GLN A 727 -0.82 -18.96 23.40
N LEU A 728 -1.16 -20.24 23.36
CA LEU A 728 -2.40 -20.84 23.85
C LEU A 728 -2.07 -21.98 24.82
N SER A 729 -2.84 -22.17 25.89
CA SER A 729 -2.63 -23.24 26.89
C SER A 729 -3.94 -23.88 27.37
N LYS A 730 -4.01 -25.21 27.39
CA LYS A 730 -5.05 -25.95 28.16
C LYS A 730 -4.74 -26.03 29.65
N MET A 731 -3.47 -25.90 30.01
CA MET A 731 -2.96 -26.00 31.38
C MET A 731 -3.14 -24.66 32.11
N PRO A 732 -3.39 -24.66 33.43
CA PRO A 732 -3.51 -23.43 34.22
C PRO A 732 -2.27 -22.53 34.07
N VAL A 733 -2.49 -21.31 33.57
CA VAL A 733 -1.43 -20.33 33.34
C VAL A 733 -1.20 -19.51 34.61
N LYS A 734 0.04 -19.45 35.06
CA LYS A 734 0.48 -18.59 36.18
C LYS A 734 0.75 -17.17 35.70
N SER A 735 1.35 -17.02 34.52
CA SER A 735 1.45 -15.72 33.84
C SER A 735 1.70 -15.88 32.33
N PHE A 736 1.21 -14.89 31.58
CA PHE A 736 1.67 -14.59 30.23
C PHE A 736 2.47 -13.28 30.26
N SER A 737 3.59 -13.24 29.55
CA SER A 737 4.36 -12.02 29.31
C SER A 737 4.93 -12.01 27.89
N CYS A 738 5.16 -10.84 27.31
CA CYS A 738 5.95 -10.71 26.09
C CYS A 738 6.94 -9.55 26.27
N LYS A 739 8.19 -9.77 25.87
CA LYS A 739 9.30 -8.83 26.02
C LYS A 739 9.86 -8.50 24.63
N PRO A 740 9.78 -7.25 24.14
CA PRO A 740 10.41 -6.88 22.87
C PRO A 740 11.93 -6.98 22.97
N PHE A 741 12.59 -7.42 21.90
CA PHE A 741 14.05 -7.44 21.85
C PHE A 741 14.60 -6.04 21.58
N SER A 742 15.57 -5.62 22.39
CA SER A 742 16.15 -4.28 22.35
C SER A 742 16.86 -3.93 21.03
N ASN A 743 17.23 -4.95 20.25
CA ASN A 743 17.99 -4.83 19.00
C ASN A 743 17.20 -5.25 17.75
N SER A 744 15.89 -5.44 17.83
CA SER A 744 15.07 -5.84 16.68
C SER A 744 14.73 -4.67 15.75
N VAL A 745 14.70 -4.94 14.44
CA VAL A 745 14.28 -3.98 13.40
C VAL A 745 12.83 -4.27 12.97
N MET A 746 12.41 -5.54 12.99
CA MET A 746 11.06 -6.03 12.68
C MET A 746 10.10 -6.03 13.88
N GLY A 747 10.50 -5.48 15.04
CA GLY A 747 9.66 -5.45 16.24
C GLY A 747 9.43 -6.83 16.88
N ARG A 748 10.44 -7.70 16.81
CA ARG A 748 10.43 -9.06 17.37
C ARG A 748 10.38 -9.06 18.90
N GLU A 749 9.76 -10.08 19.47
CA GLU A 749 9.54 -10.24 20.91
C GLU A 749 9.68 -11.68 21.36
N LEU A 750 10.10 -11.86 22.62
CA LEU A 750 10.04 -13.12 23.35
C LEU A 750 8.75 -13.15 24.16
N CYS A 751 7.75 -13.91 23.70
CA CYS A 751 6.59 -14.26 24.52
C CYS A 751 6.92 -15.46 25.42
N VAL A 752 6.42 -15.45 26.66
CA VAL A 752 6.70 -16.44 27.68
C VAL A 752 5.41 -16.74 28.46
N THR A 753 5.09 -18.03 28.54
CA THR A 753 3.99 -18.58 29.34
C THR A 753 4.59 -19.40 30.48
N GLU A 754 4.21 -19.08 31.72
CA GLU A 754 4.47 -19.93 32.88
C GLU A 754 3.25 -20.81 33.15
N VAL A 755 3.40 -22.14 33.12
CA VAL A 755 2.33 -23.09 33.50
C VAL A 755 2.74 -23.96 34.68
N GLN A 756 1.75 -24.39 35.45
CA GLN A 756 1.91 -25.37 36.53
C GLN A 756 1.37 -26.71 36.03
N VAL A 757 2.24 -27.74 35.97
CA VAL A 757 1.87 -29.05 35.37
C VAL A 757 1.29 -29.99 36.42
N GLN A 758 1.92 -30.04 37.57
CA GLN A 758 1.48 -30.72 38.80
C GLN A 758 1.88 -29.84 39.99
N ASP A 759 1.39 -30.13 41.19
CA ASP A 759 1.86 -29.46 42.40
C ASP A 759 3.39 -29.56 42.50
N GLN A 760 4.07 -28.41 42.57
CA GLN A 760 5.53 -28.24 42.58
C GLN A 760 6.29 -28.48 41.26
N MET A 761 5.64 -28.81 40.12
CA MET A 761 6.28 -28.85 38.79
C MET A 761 5.95 -27.62 37.91
N PRO A 762 6.73 -26.52 37.98
CA PRO A 762 6.62 -25.40 37.06
C PRO A 762 7.30 -25.72 35.71
N LEU A 763 6.69 -25.27 34.62
CA LEU A 763 7.24 -25.33 33.26
C LEU A 763 7.11 -23.95 32.58
N VAL A 764 8.21 -23.47 32.00
CA VAL A 764 8.25 -22.21 31.25
C VAL A 764 8.31 -22.54 29.75
N VAL A 765 7.29 -22.13 29.00
CA VAL A 765 7.26 -22.28 27.54
C VAL A 765 7.33 -20.89 26.91
N ALA A 766 8.45 -20.62 26.24
CA ALA A 766 8.72 -19.37 25.56
C ALA A 766 8.66 -19.54 24.05
N THR A 767 8.17 -18.51 23.35
CA THR A 767 8.22 -18.45 21.89
C THR A 767 8.64 -17.09 21.35
N SER A 768 9.26 -17.11 20.18
CA SER A 768 9.69 -15.94 19.44
C SER A 768 9.60 -16.21 17.94
N HIS A 769 9.33 -15.17 17.18
CA HIS A 769 9.71 -15.08 15.77
C HIS A 769 10.96 -14.19 15.71
N LEU A 770 12.15 -14.76 15.51
CA LEU A 770 13.41 -13.99 15.51
C LEU A 770 13.59 -13.17 14.21
N GLU A 771 14.58 -12.28 14.19
CA GLU A 771 14.87 -11.43 13.02
C GLU A 771 15.09 -12.26 11.75
N SER A 772 14.34 -11.98 10.68
CA SER A 772 14.36 -12.80 9.46
C SER A 772 15.38 -12.27 8.44
N PRO A 773 16.03 -13.13 7.64
CA PRO A 773 16.84 -12.69 6.52
C PRO A 773 16.01 -11.89 5.50
N CYS A 774 16.43 -10.67 5.17
CA CYS A 774 15.73 -9.79 4.24
C CYS A 774 16.69 -9.27 3.14
N PRO A 775 16.97 -10.08 2.09
CA PRO A 775 17.72 -9.61 0.93
C PRO A 775 16.82 -8.71 0.08
N GLY A 776 16.89 -7.40 0.32
CA GLY A 776 16.06 -6.40 -0.36
C GLY A 776 16.65 -4.99 -0.34
N PRO A 777 16.15 -4.07 -1.17
CA PRO A 777 16.63 -2.68 -1.19
C PRO A 777 16.34 -1.98 0.15
N PRO A 778 17.24 -1.09 0.63
CA PRO A 778 18.46 -0.62 -0.04
C PRO A 778 19.71 -1.49 0.19
N LYS A 779 19.62 -2.58 0.96
CA LYS A 779 20.77 -3.40 1.39
C LYS A 779 20.52 -4.89 1.16
N TRP A 780 20.91 -5.34 -0.03
CA TRP A 780 20.67 -6.68 -0.57
C TRP A 780 21.31 -7.83 0.24
N ASP A 781 22.16 -7.49 1.21
CA ASP A 781 22.98 -8.33 2.07
C ASP A 781 22.42 -8.54 3.49
N GLN A 782 21.29 -7.93 3.86
CA GLN A 782 20.76 -7.98 5.24
C GLN A 782 20.17 -9.34 5.65
N MET A 783 21.05 -10.29 5.96
CA MET A 783 20.68 -11.59 6.56
C MET A 783 20.29 -11.51 8.05
N TYR A 784 20.45 -10.33 8.69
CA TYR A 784 20.15 -10.06 10.11
C TYR A 784 20.74 -11.06 11.11
N SER A 785 21.86 -11.70 10.74
CA SER A 785 22.47 -12.78 11.51
C SER A 785 22.96 -12.32 12.89
N LYS A 786 23.64 -11.16 12.96
CA LYS A 786 24.16 -10.61 14.22
C LYS A 786 23.02 -10.28 15.19
N GLU A 787 21.94 -9.76 14.64
CA GLU A 787 20.73 -9.36 15.36
C GLU A 787 19.99 -10.58 15.90
N ARG A 788 19.75 -11.60 15.06
CA ARG A 788 19.15 -12.89 15.42
C ARG A 788 19.99 -13.67 16.44
N VAL A 789 21.32 -13.71 16.28
CA VAL A 789 22.26 -14.30 17.24
C VAL A 789 22.23 -13.57 18.59
N ALA A 790 22.10 -12.24 18.59
CA ALA A 790 21.97 -11.45 19.82
C ALA A 790 20.62 -11.69 20.52
N GLN A 791 19.51 -11.75 19.76
CA GLN A 791 18.17 -12.06 20.29
C GLN A 791 18.11 -13.46 20.91
N ALA A 792 18.64 -14.47 20.23
CA ALA A 792 18.74 -15.83 20.76
C ALA A 792 19.55 -15.87 22.08
N LYS A 793 20.67 -15.14 22.15
CA LYS A 793 21.46 -14.97 23.37
C LYS A 793 20.67 -14.23 24.47
N GLU A 794 19.91 -13.20 24.14
CA GLU A 794 19.08 -12.46 25.11
C GLU A 794 17.99 -13.36 25.70
N ALA A 795 17.28 -14.11 24.85
CA ALA A 795 16.23 -15.04 25.26
C ALA A 795 16.78 -16.18 26.14
N VAL A 796 17.85 -16.84 25.71
CA VAL A 796 18.53 -17.88 26.51
C VAL A 796 18.99 -17.32 27.86
N ASN A 797 19.60 -16.14 27.90
CA ASN A 797 20.08 -15.54 29.15
C ASN A 797 18.95 -15.10 30.09
N PHE A 798 17.77 -14.78 29.57
CA PHE A 798 16.57 -14.49 30.35
C PHE A 798 15.94 -15.78 30.92
N LEU A 799 15.90 -16.86 30.14
CA LEU A 799 15.17 -18.08 30.49
C LEU A 799 15.95 -19.05 31.40
N LYS A 800 17.29 -19.07 31.32
CA LYS A 800 18.19 -20.04 31.99
C LYS A 800 18.11 -20.13 33.53
N THR A 801 17.37 -19.24 34.20
CA THR A 801 17.17 -19.28 35.66
C THR A 801 16.07 -20.24 36.09
N ASN A 802 15.28 -20.77 35.15
CA ASN A 802 14.12 -21.62 35.43
C ASN A 802 14.51 -23.11 35.31
N PRO A 803 13.93 -24.01 36.13
CA PRO A 803 14.33 -25.42 36.19
C PRO A 803 13.85 -26.27 35.00
N ASN A 804 12.74 -25.88 34.37
CA ASN A 804 12.19 -26.54 33.19
C ASN A 804 11.77 -25.47 32.17
N VAL A 805 12.45 -25.46 31.02
CA VAL A 805 12.27 -24.50 29.94
C VAL A 805 12.14 -25.21 28.59
N ILE A 806 11.20 -24.71 27.80
CA ILE A 806 11.14 -24.90 26.35
C ILE A 806 11.19 -23.52 25.70
N PHE A 807 12.08 -23.33 24.73
CA PHE A 807 12.11 -22.18 23.84
C PHE A 807 11.90 -22.67 22.40
N CYS A 808 10.82 -22.24 21.76
CA CYS A 808 10.43 -22.69 20.42
C CYS A 808 9.89 -21.56 19.53
N GLY A 809 9.64 -21.85 18.26
CA GLY A 809 9.15 -20.87 17.28
C GLY A 809 9.99 -20.86 16.01
N ASP A 810 9.56 -20.07 15.03
CA ASP A 810 10.39 -19.70 13.89
C ASP A 810 11.57 -18.82 14.36
N MET A 811 12.70 -19.48 14.58
CA MET A 811 13.94 -18.84 14.98
C MET A 811 14.70 -18.27 13.78
N ASN A 812 14.19 -18.41 12.55
CA ASN A 812 14.85 -18.00 11.29
C ASN A 812 16.31 -18.49 11.17
N TRP A 813 16.67 -19.57 11.88
CA TRP A 813 18.07 -19.89 12.17
C TRP A 813 18.71 -20.73 11.07
N ASP A 814 19.87 -20.27 10.59
CA ASP A 814 20.68 -20.96 9.59
C ASP A 814 22.06 -21.25 10.17
N ASP A 815 22.34 -22.52 10.47
CA ASP A 815 23.61 -22.94 11.09
C ASP A 815 24.85 -22.61 10.23
N LYS A 816 24.67 -22.29 8.93
CA LYS A 816 25.77 -21.82 8.06
C LYS A 816 26.03 -20.32 8.15
N LEU A 817 25.01 -19.51 8.46
CA LEU A 817 25.12 -18.05 8.51
C LEU A 817 25.30 -17.55 9.95
N ASP A 818 24.55 -18.14 10.89
CA ASP A 818 24.47 -17.76 12.29
C ASP A 818 25.42 -18.59 13.18
N GLY A 819 25.90 -19.72 12.66
CA GLY A 819 26.69 -20.70 13.39
C GLY A 819 25.83 -21.54 14.35
N GLN A 820 26.51 -22.16 15.33
CA GLN A 820 25.86 -22.99 16.33
C GLN A 820 24.92 -22.17 17.22
N PHE A 821 23.71 -22.70 17.49
CA PHE A 821 22.73 -22.04 18.34
C PHE A 821 23.28 -21.80 19.76
N PRO A 822 23.18 -20.58 20.32
CA PRO A 822 23.89 -20.17 21.53
C PRO A 822 23.15 -20.55 22.82
N PHE A 823 22.93 -21.85 23.06
CA PHE A 823 22.38 -22.36 24.31
C PHE A 823 23.48 -22.74 25.34
N PRO A 824 23.20 -22.73 26.66
CA PRO A 824 24.17 -23.03 27.72
C PRO A 824 24.35 -24.54 27.94
N ASP A 825 25.32 -24.92 28.78
CA ASP A 825 25.50 -26.31 29.22
C ASP A 825 24.21 -26.87 29.86
N GLY A 826 23.84 -28.10 29.51
CA GLY A 826 22.59 -28.73 29.95
C GLY A 826 21.33 -28.30 29.18
N TRP A 827 21.48 -27.54 28.09
CA TRP A 827 20.42 -27.31 27.10
C TRP A 827 20.66 -28.17 25.84
N THR A 828 19.58 -28.42 25.08
CA THR A 828 19.58 -29.35 23.93
C THR A 828 18.61 -28.91 22.84
N ASP A 829 18.94 -29.17 21.57
CA ASP A 829 17.99 -29.09 20.44
C ASP A 829 17.25 -30.43 20.35
N ALA A 830 15.94 -30.40 20.63
CA ALA A 830 15.11 -31.60 20.73
C ALA A 830 15.02 -32.39 19.43
N TRP A 831 15.13 -31.73 18.26
CA TRP A 831 15.18 -32.42 16.97
C TRP A 831 16.51 -33.13 16.79
N ALA A 832 17.62 -32.42 17.00
CA ALA A 832 18.96 -32.98 16.86
C ALA A 832 19.23 -34.15 17.83
N GLN A 833 18.64 -34.11 19.03
CA GLN A 833 18.74 -35.17 20.02
C GLN A 833 17.92 -36.43 19.66
N LEU A 834 16.66 -36.27 19.23
CA LEU A 834 15.78 -37.41 18.95
C LEU A 834 15.98 -38.00 17.55
N ARG A 835 16.41 -37.20 16.58
CA ARG A 835 16.59 -37.61 15.18
C ARG A 835 18.01 -37.25 14.70
N PRO A 836 19.07 -37.80 15.31
CA PRO A 836 20.46 -37.46 14.96
C PRO A 836 20.75 -37.85 13.50
N GLY A 837 21.20 -36.88 12.70
CA GLY A 837 21.42 -37.03 11.27
C GLY A 837 20.20 -36.76 10.38
N ASP A 838 18.99 -36.67 10.94
CA ASP A 838 17.85 -36.08 10.25
C ASP A 838 18.04 -34.56 10.19
N SER A 839 17.86 -33.99 9.01
CA SER A 839 18.04 -32.56 8.77
C SER A 839 16.94 -31.71 9.41
N GLY A 840 15.71 -32.22 9.47
CA GLY A 840 14.56 -31.52 10.05
C GLY A 840 14.18 -30.24 9.31
N TRP A 841 14.06 -30.28 7.98
CA TRP A 841 13.68 -29.10 7.20
C TRP A 841 12.23 -28.69 7.44
N THR A 842 12.04 -27.62 8.21
CA THR A 842 10.72 -27.05 8.51
C THR A 842 10.27 -26.08 7.41
N TYR A 843 11.22 -25.46 6.69
CA TYR A 843 10.97 -24.74 5.45
C TYR A 843 11.67 -25.49 4.31
N ASP A 844 10.89 -26.13 3.44
CA ASP A 844 11.40 -26.96 2.34
C ASP A 844 10.60 -26.76 1.05
N THR A 845 11.14 -26.02 0.09
CA THR A 845 10.50 -25.77 -1.21
C THR A 845 10.55 -26.97 -2.17
N LYS A 846 11.09 -28.13 -1.74
CA LYS A 846 11.12 -29.38 -2.50
C LYS A 846 9.94 -30.29 -2.13
N SER A 847 9.55 -30.33 -0.86
CA SER A 847 8.36 -31.07 -0.39
C SER A 847 7.13 -30.17 -0.29
N ASN A 848 7.29 -28.90 0.10
CA ASN A 848 6.22 -27.91 0.02
C ASN A 848 6.17 -27.31 -1.40
N GLU A 849 5.50 -28.02 -2.32
CA GLU A 849 5.30 -27.60 -3.71
C GLU A 849 4.60 -26.23 -3.83
N MET A 850 3.86 -25.79 -2.79
CA MET A 850 3.25 -24.46 -2.77
C MET A 850 4.30 -23.35 -2.86
N LEU A 851 5.55 -23.60 -2.46
CA LEU A 851 6.64 -22.64 -2.47
C LEU A 851 7.47 -22.67 -3.76
N SER A 852 7.19 -23.61 -4.67
CA SER A 852 8.02 -23.91 -5.85
C SER A 852 8.46 -22.64 -6.63
N GLY A 853 9.77 -22.43 -6.69
CA GLY A 853 10.40 -21.24 -7.25
C GLY A 853 11.26 -21.55 -8.49
N ASN A 854 12.42 -20.89 -8.58
CA ASN A 854 13.48 -21.24 -9.54
C ASN A 854 14.64 -22.03 -8.91
N ARG A 855 14.72 -22.10 -7.58
CA ARG A 855 15.71 -22.88 -6.82
C ARG A 855 15.01 -23.66 -5.71
N THR A 856 15.65 -24.75 -5.27
CA THR A 856 15.27 -25.49 -4.07
C THR A 856 15.91 -24.86 -2.85
N LEU A 857 15.12 -24.40 -1.88
CA LEU A 857 15.59 -23.90 -0.60
C LEU A 857 15.10 -24.83 0.52
N GLN A 858 16.01 -25.30 1.36
CA GLN A 858 15.72 -26.20 2.48
C GLN A 858 16.43 -25.69 3.75
N LYS A 859 15.70 -25.50 4.85
CA LYS A 859 16.18 -24.89 6.10
C LYS A 859 15.45 -25.46 7.34
N ARG A 860 16.11 -25.49 8.50
CA ARG A 860 15.49 -25.72 9.82
C ARG A 860 15.39 -24.39 10.57
N LEU A 861 14.40 -23.59 10.18
CA LEU A 861 14.15 -22.26 10.73
C LEU A 861 13.50 -22.37 12.13
N ASP A 862 12.51 -23.26 12.26
CA ASP A 862 11.82 -23.54 13.51
C ASP A 862 12.56 -24.59 14.34
N ARG A 863 12.63 -24.37 15.65
CA ARG A 863 13.36 -25.26 16.58
C ARG A 863 12.63 -25.42 17.91
N PHE A 864 13.04 -26.44 18.65
CA PHE A 864 12.69 -26.63 20.06
C PHE A 864 13.99 -26.78 20.84
N ILE A 865 14.39 -25.72 21.54
CA ILE A 865 15.55 -25.74 22.44
C ILE A 865 15.03 -25.92 23.87
N CYS A 866 15.51 -26.96 24.55
CA CYS A 866 14.96 -27.40 25.82
C CYS A 866 16.05 -27.46 26.90
N SER A 867 15.66 -27.20 28.15
CA SER A 867 16.42 -27.61 29.33
C SER A 867 15.42 -28.02 30.40
N LEU A 868 15.40 -29.31 30.71
CA LEU A 868 14.35 -29.93 31.49
C LEU A 868 15.03 -30.78 32.56
N ARG A 869 14.72 -30.48 33.82
CA ARG A 869 15.23 -31.16 35.00
C ARG A 869 14.31 -32.28 35.48
N ASP A 870 13.01 -32.05 35.32
CA ASP A 870 11.94 -32.91 35.85
C ASP A 870 11.05 -33.48 34.72
N PHE A 871 11.46 -33.31 33.46
CA PHE A 871 10.81 -33.86 32.26
C PHE A 871 11.84 -34.41 31.27
N LYS A 872 11.53 -35.57 30.67
CA LYS A 872 12.30 -36.17 29.58
C LYS A 872 11.66 -35.82 28.23
N ILE A 873 12.49 -35.43 27.26
CA ILE A 873 12.09 -35.31 25.85
C ILE A 873 11.79 -36.73 25.32
N ASN A 874 10.56 -36.95 24.84
CA ASN A 874 10.07 -38.29 24.49
C ASN A 874 9.82 -38.48 22.99
N GLY A 875 9.33 -37.45 22.29
CA GLY A 875 9.08 -37.50 20.85
C GLY A 875 9.08 -36.11 20.23
N ILE A 876 9.38 -36.02 18.93
CA ILE A 876 9.22 -34.78 18.15
C ILE A 876 8.81 -35.12 16.72
N ASP A 877 7.69 -34.54 16.28
CA ASP A 877 7.09 -34.82 14.98
C ASP A 877 6.86 -33.53 14.19
N MET A 878 6.87 -33.65 12.87
CA MET A 878 6.67 -32.56 11.93
C MET A 878 5.33 -32.73 11.23
N ILE A 879 4.43 -31.75 11.39
CA ILE A 879 3.01 -31.82 11.00
C ILE A 879 2.66 -30.81 9.90
N GLY A 880 1.50 -30.98 9.25
CA GLY A 880 1.04 -30.10 8.17
C GLY A 880 1.77 -30.25 6.83
N LYS A 881 2.48 -31.37 6.64
CA LYS A 881 3.19 -31.73 5.40
C LYS A 881 2.29 -32.17 4.24
N GLU A 882 0.98 -32.23 4.45
CA GLU A 882 0.00 -32.72 3.47
C GLU A 882 -0.77 -31.57 2.83
N ALA A 883 -0.95 -31.65 1.51
CA ALA A 883 -1.76 -30.72 0.75
C ALA A 883 -3.24 -30.82 1.13
N ILE A 884 -3.91 -29.69 1.27
CA ILE A 884 -5.33 -29.59 1.61
C ILE A 884 -6.15 -30.22 0.46
N PRO A 885 -6.93 -31.30 0.71
CA PRO A 885 -7.56 -32.07 -0.37
C PRO A 885 -8.46 -31.24 -1.28
N GLY A 886 -8.20 -31.31 -2.59
CA GLY A 886 -8.96 -30.57 -3.61
C GLY A 886 -8.61 -29.07 -3.71
N LEU A 887 -7.65 -28.58 -2.93
CA LEU A 887 -7.24 -27.17 -2.93
C LEU A 887 -5.93 -26.96 -3.70
N SER A 888 -5.96 -26.05 -4.67
CA SER A 888 -4.81 -25.67 -5.49
C SER A 888 -4.90 -24.21 -5.92
N TYR A 889 -3.75 -23.61 -6.21
CA TYR A 889 -3.63 -22.21 -6.63
C TYR A 889 -2.81 -22.08 -7.92
N CYS A 890 -3.13 -21.09 -8.75
CA CYS A 890 -2.59 -20.97 -10.11
C CYS A 890 -1.49 -19.89 -10.16
N LYS A 891 -0.21 -20.30 -10.08
CA LYS A 891 0.99 -19.43 -10.02
C LYS A 891 1.54 -19.10 -11.40
N GLU A 892 1.64 -17.81 -11.74
CA GLU A 892 2.37 -17.36 -12.93
C GLU A 892 3.89 -17.55 -12.74
N LYS A 893 4.52 -18.24 -13.70
CA LYS A 893 5.97 -18.39 -13.81
C LYS A 893 6.43 -17.82 -15.15
N LYS A 894 6.95 -16.60 -15.13
CA LYS A 894 7.55 -15.95 -16.31
C LYS A 894 8.94 -16.53 -16.56
N THR A 895 9.12 -17.17 -17.71
CA THR A 895 10.42 -17.64 -18.22
C THR A 895 10.87 -16.72 -19.36
N LYS A 896 12.16 -16.75 -19.76
CA LYS A 896 12.74 -15.81 -20.74
C LYS A 896 12.09 -15.79 -22.15
N LYS A 897 11.10 -16.65 -22.43
CA LYS A 897 10.31 -16.65 -23.68
C LYS A 897 8.80 -16.87 -23.52
N GLU A 898 8.32 -17.35 -22.36
CA GLU A 898 6.91 -17.73 -22.15
C GLU A 898 6.45 -17.49 -20.70
N VAL A 899 5.20 -17.08 -20.51
CA VAL A 899 4.51 -17.12 -19.21
C VAL A 899 3.82 -18.47 -19.06
N LYS A 900 4.11 -19.20 -17.98
CA LYS A 900 3.49 -20.51 -17.71
C LYS A 900 2.71 -20.47 -16.41
N ASN A 901 1.45 -20.91 -16.45
CA ASN A 901 0.60 -21.02 -15.27
C ASN A 901 0.80 -22.41 -14.65
N LEU A 902 1.42 -22.45 -13.47
CA LEU A 902 1.58 -23.66 -12.68
C LEU A 902 0.38 -23.80 -11.75
N ILE A 903 -0.30 -24.95 -11.78
CA ILE A 903 -1.29 -25.29 -10.75
C ILE A 903 -0.53 -26.02 -9.64
N LEU A 904 -0.53 -25.44 -8.45
CA LEU A 904 0.23 -25.91 -7.29
C LEU A 904 -0.72 -26.27 -6.15
N PRO A 905 -0.43 -27.30 -5.33
CA PRO A 905 -1.22 -27.59 -4.13
C PRO A 905 -1.14 -26.44 -3.12
N VAL A 906 -2.15 -26.35 -2.25
CA VAL A 906 -2.12 -25.49 -1.07
C VAL A 906 -1.91 -26.34 0.17
N LEU A 907 -0.88 -26.04 0.96
CA LEU A 907 -0.66 -26.60 2.29
C LEU A 907 -1.14 -25.60 3.37
N PRO A 908 -1.27 -25.99 4.65
CA PRO A 908 -1.75 -25.10 5.71
C PRO A 908 -0.87 -23.84 5.92
N SER A 909 0.43 -23.95 5.66
CA SER A 909 1.39 -22.85 5.77
C SER A 909 2.59 -23.10 4.84
N ASP A 910 3.49 -22.12 4.72
CA ASP A 910 4.78 -22.30 4.05
C ASP A 910 5.77 -23.12 4.92
N HIS A 911 5.76 -22.89 6.23
CA HIS A 911 6.44 -23.71 7.23
C HIS A 911 5.68 -25.00 7.56
N TYR A 912 6.41 -26.02 8.03
CA TYR A 912 5.86 -27.20 8.71
C TYR A 912 5.94 -27.05 10.22
N GLY A 913 4.82 -27.28 10.91
CA GLY A 913 4.76 -27.20 12.37
C GLY A 913 5.54 -28.32 13.06
N LEU A 914 6.11 -28.02 14.24
CA LEU A 914 6.82 -28.99 15.08
C LEU A 914 6.01 -29.28 16.34
N LEU A 915 5.74 -30.56 16.61
CA LEU A 915 5.04 -31.05 17.79
C LEU A 915 6.04 -31.79 18.70
N LEU A 916 6.45 -31.16 19.79
CA LEU A 916 7.26 -31.77 20.84
C LEU A 916 6.37 -32.53 21.83
N THR A 917 6.78 -33.73 22.22
CA THR A 917 6.18 -34.51 23.32
C THR A 917 7.22 -34.72 24.41
N ILE A 918 6.88 -34.33 25.65
CA ILE A 918 7.68 -34.55 26.86
C ILE A 918 6.91 -35.41 27.87
N CYS A 919 7.63 -36.13 28.71
CA CYS A 919 7.06 -36.91 29.81
C CYS A 919 7.70 -36.48 31.14
N ALA A 920 6.89 -36.28 32.18
CA ALA A 920 7.36 -36.05 33.54
C ALA A 920 8.25 -37.21 34.01
N GLN A 921 9.34 -36.89 34.70
CA GLN A 921 10.23 -37.89 35.30
C GLN A 921 9.77 -38.21 36.72
N GLN A 922 9.57 -39.50 37.01
CA GLN A 922 9.50 -39.99 38.37
C GLN A 922 10.91 -39.95 38.97
N HIS A 923 11.10 -39.15 40.02
CA HIS A 923 12.34 -39.05 40.82
C HIS A 923 12.29 -40.01 42.01
#